data_AF-A0AAD4IAZ7-F1
#
_entry.id   AF-A0AAD4IAZ7-F1
#
_cell.length_a   1.000
_cell.length_b   1.000
_cell.length_c   1.000
_cell.angle_alpha   90.00
_cell.angle_beta   90.00
_cell.angle_gamma   90.00
#
_symmetry.space_group_name_H-M   'P 1'
#
loop_
_entity.id
_entity.type
_entity.pdbx_description
1 polymer ?
#
loop_
_entity_poly.entity_id
_entity_poly.type
_entity_poly.pdbx_seq_one_letter_code
_entity_poly.pdbx_strand_id
1 'polypeptide(L)'
;MSKPTANWEKVGDKFYRKVQLYQAVFDQDLELENYNVVGAPYSGAVAVYRDEEKLHTYRGPGASKSSIDIYSCAGKLIRSINWDKGTIKGLGWSEDEKLLVITSDGTVRCYYDLQGDFVPFTLGHDADEHGVVSCKFYGTGFVALLGNNHLISVTSYAEPRPKLLAIPPTEPVISWSIIPPAYSLSRSVEVILAIGSTLYVVDATEAEDRNFDAGPFRHISVSPRAEFLAFYTEDGKVWVVSGDWSEKLSEYDSKIKTVPKDMEWCGSNAVALAWEDEVHLIGPRSAATKFYYDTWVHLLPDVDGIRLLTNDVCEFIQKVPDEAVDVFRLGSDSPAANLLEASSLLEQKSPKADDLIQLIRPSLGEAVDTCIKAAAHEYNIHWQKSLLKAASYGKSVLDLYSSDDFVDACDTLRVLNAVRFYEVGLPLSYDQYRRMTPEKLVERLTNRSEYLLALRIAEYLHLPANQIHGHWAQQKVRVSTDPEEEICSLIVKKLHGKPGVSFEEIARAAYDEGRVRLATELLNYEPRAGKQVPLLLNMKEDTIALDKAIESGDTDLIYHVLLHLRKKLPLASFFRIINSRPVATALVESSAWDQDRELLKDLYYQDDRRLDGSNLLLSEAIAQESHTAQQDKLKLASKYLQDSRDSTAVFQRQAIDDAAKLLRLQTQFETDLNGPRDPAPAGSLPGQSYIGLSANETIFQLIRQGHYKRASKVVSEFKINDKTYTYIRLRALVAARHWNELEEFAKQKKSPIGWEPFFNEILGAGNTRVASVFIPKCSGLSVAERVDMWVKCGLMVKAGEEAFKAKDRELLVEIRDKAGGSAAVEVERLVGMLPQGKR
;
A
#
# COMPACT_ATOMS: atom_id res chain seq x y z
N MET A 1 44.69 -26.52 24.75
CA MET A 1 43.49 -26.43 23.89
C MET A 1 43.50 -27.63 22.96
N SER A 2 42.33 -28.20 22.64
CA SER A 2 42.22 -29.30 21.68
C SER A 2 42.69 -28.85 20.30
N LYS A 3 43.33 -29.77 19.57
CA LYS A 3 43.74 -29.53 18.18
C LYS A 3 42.49 -29.28 17.32
N PRO A 4 42.58 -28.46 16.27
CA PRO A 4 41.43 -28.14 15.42
C PRO A 4 40.93 -29.38 14.66
N THR A 5 41.80 -30.37 14.47
CA THR A 5 41.51 -31.67 13.85
C THR A 5 41.05 -32.75 14.83
N ALA A 6 40.93 -32.45 16.14
CA ALA A 6 40.65 -33.45 17.16
C ALA A 6 39.27 -34.12 16.99
N ASN A 7 38.33 -33.45 16.35
CA ASN A 7 36.98 -33.92 16.09
C ASN A 7 36.74 -34.26 14.62
N TRP A 8 37.80 -34.46 13.83
CA TRP A 8 37.70 -34.82 12.42
C TRP A 8 37.74 -36.33 12.24
N GLU A 9 36.75 -36.85 11.54
CA GLU A 9 36.63 -38.22 11.10
C GLU A 9 36.84 -38.30 9.60
N LYS A 10 37.71 -39.22 9.15
CA LYS A 10 37.94 -39.43 7.73
C LYS A 10 36.90 -40.40 7.20
N VAL A 11 36.08 -39.95 6.25
CA VAL A 11 35.07 -40.76 5.58
C VAL A 11 35.41 -40.80 4.09
N GLY A 12 36.02 -41.91 3.68
CA GLY A 12 36.55 -42.07 2.32
C GLY A 12 37.73 -41.13 2.07
N ASP A 13 37.58 -40.20 1.13
CA ASP A 13 38.57 -39.17 0.78
C ASP A 13 38.28 -37.79 1.39
N LYS A 14 37.17 -37.64 2.11
CA LYS A 14 36.77 -36.38 2.75
C LYS A 14 36.86 -36.50 4.27
N PHE A 15 36.94 -35.34 4.92
CA PHE A 15 36.87 -35.24 6.38
C PHE A 15 35.50 -34.68 6.77
N TYR A 16 34.93 -35.25 7.82
CA TYR A 16 33.74 -34.74 8.50
C TYR A 16 34.13 -34.35 9.91
N ARG A 17 33.53 -33.30 10.44
CA ARG A 17 33.74 -32.91 11.84
C ARG A 17 32.45 -32.96 12.62
N LYS A 18 32.56 -33.39 13.86
CA LYS A 18 31.48 -33.36 14.84
C LYS A 18 31.72 -32.23 15.84
N VAL A 19 30.93 -31.17 15.74
CA VAL A 19 31.04 -29.99 16.59
C VAL A 19 29.98 -30.08 17.68
N GLN A 20 30.40 -30.15 18.93
CA GLN A 20 29.46 -30.07 20.05
C GLN A 20 29.03 -28.62 20.24
N LEU A 21 27.76 -28.31 20.01
CA LEU A 21 27.22 -26.94 20.06
C LEU A 21 26.78 -26.59 21.48
N TYR A 22 25.96 -27.44 22.10
CA TYR A 22 25.43 -27.26 23.45
C TYR A 22 25.44 -28.58 24.23
N GLN A 23 25.46 -28.47 25.56
CA GLN A 23 25.35 -29.58 26.51
C GLN A 23 24.26 -29.26 27.54
N ALA A 24 23.74 -30.29 28.21
CA ALA A 24 22.61 -30.21 29.13
C ALA A 24 21.44 -29.45 28.49
N VAL A 25 21.05 -29.90 27.29
CA VAL A 25 20.10 -29.18 26.43
C VAL A 25 18.74 -29.15 27.11
N PHE A 26 18.20 -30.31 27.46
CA PHE A 26 16.88 -30.41 28.08
C PHE A 26 17.00 -30.86 29.54
N ASP A 27 16.02 -30.46 30.34
CA ASP A 27 15.86 -30.97 31.71
C ASP A 27 15.66 -32.50 31.66
N GLN A 28 16.21 -33.21 32.64
CA GLN A 28 16.10 -34.68 32.73
C GLN A 28 14.64 -35.18 32.81
N ASP A 29 13.72 -34.29 33.17
CA ASP A 29 12.30 -34.59 33.22
C ASP A 29 11.64 -34.73 31.84
N LEU A 30 12.23 -34.15 30.79
CA LEU A 30 11.69 -34.22 29.42
C LEU A 30 12.31 -35.39 28.67
N GLU A 31 11.64 -36.53 28.62
CA GLU A 31 12.11 -37.73 27.91
C GLU A 31 11.90 -37.57 26.37
N LEU A 32 12.86 -37.01 25.62
CA LEU A 32 12.68 -36.70 24.18
C LEU A 32 12.34 -37.92 23.32
N GLU A 33 12.68 -39.12 23.76
CA GLU A 33 12.31 -40.37 23.06
C GLU A 33 10.79 -40.50 22.86
N ASN A 34 10.00 -39.90 23.74
CA ASN A 34 8.54 -39.97 23.77
C ASN A 34 7.86 -38.82 22.99
N TYR A 35 8.64 -38.04 22.26
CA TYR A 35 8.19 -36.86 21.51
C TYR A 35 8.66 -36.91 20.05
N ASN A 36 7.86 -36.30 19.20
CA ASN A 36 8.25 -35.94 17.85
C ASN A 36 8.97 -34.59 17.89
N VAL A 37 10.11 -34.51 17.19
CA VAL A 37 11.02 -33.37 17.24
C VAL A 37 11.27 -32.88 15.82
N VAL A 38 10.98 -31.61 15.58
CA VAL A 38 11.11 -31.00 14.25
C VAL A 38 11.84 -29.68 14.36
N GLY A 39 13.00 -29.60 13.72
CA GLY A 39 13.87 -28.42 13.72
C GLY A 39 13.61 -27.49 12.55
N ALA A 40 13.59 -26.19 12.82
CA ALA A 40 13.53 -25.18 11.78
C ALA A 40 14.88 -25.09 11.03
N PRO A 41 14.85 -24.79 9.71
CA PRO A 41 16.05 -24.65 8.92
C PRO A 41 16.92 -23.48 9.39
N TYR A 42 18.20 -23.50 9.00
CA TYR A 42 19.20 -22.50 9.37
C TYR A 42 19.37 -22.41 10.89
N SER A 43 19.58 -23.56 11.53
CA SER A 43 19.78 -23.62 13.00
C SER A 43 18.68 -22.92 13.82
N GLY A 44 17.44 -22.97 13.33
CA GLY A 44 16.31 -22.30 13.96
C GLY A 44 15.76 -23.05 15.18
N ALA A 45 14.58 -22.62 15.63
CA ALA A 45 13.86 -23.20 16.76
C ALA A 45 13.50 -24.68 16.54
N VAL A 46 13.31 -25.41 17.63
CA VAL A 46 12.94 -26.83 17.64
C VAL A 46 11.56 -26.95 18.24
N ALA A 47 10.61 -27.50 17.49
CA ALA A 47 9.29 -27.83 17.99
C ALA A 47 9.27 -29.28 18.48
N VAL A 48 8.73 -29.48 19.67
CA VAL A 48 8.61 -30.74 20.36
C VAL A 48 7.14 -30.95 20.69
N TYR A 49 6.57 -32.07 20.26
CA TYR A 49 5.18 -32.41 20.57
C TYR A 49 5.04 -33.90 20.85
N ARG A 50 4.02 -34.24 21.64
CA ARG A 50 3.83 -35.58 22.14
C ARG A 50 3.57 -36.57 21.00
N ASP A 51 4.26 -37.70 21.03
CA ASP A 51 3.97 -38.82 20.15
C ASP A 51 2.77 -39.62 20.71
N GLU A 52 1.64 -39.64 20.00
CA GLU A 52 0.42 -40.31 20.45
C GLU A 52 0.53 -41.85 20.40
N GLU A 53 1.49 -42.40 19.65
CA GLU A 53 1.69 -43.84 19.53
C GLU A 53 2.49 -44.43 20.72
N LYS A 54 3.13 -43.56 21.51
CA LYS A 54 3.95 -43.97 22.66
C LYS A 54 3.21 -43.82 23.98
N LEU A 55 3.47 -44.73 24.91
CA LEU A 55 2.92 -44.70 26.27
C LEU A 55 3.75 -43.78 27.17
N HIS A 56 3.11 -42.83 27.84
CA HIS A 56 3.79 -41.91 28.76
C HIS A 56 3.48 -42.22 30.22
N THR A 57 4.45 -41.99 31.09
CA THR A 57 4.26 -42.00 32.54
C THR A 57 3.40 -40.81 32.97
N TYR A 58 2.32 -41.08 33.74
CA TYR A 58 1.38 -40.05 34.17
C TYR A 58 1.99 -39.15 35.27
N ARG A 59 2.34 -37.90 34.93
CA ARG A 59 2.94 -36.91 35.84
C ARG A 59 1.93 -35.85 36.34
N GLY A 60 0.67 -36.23 36.60
CA GLY A 60 -0.35 -35.38 37.25
C GLY A 60 -1.33 -34.66 36.31
N PRO A 61 -2.25 -33.83 36.85
CA PRO A 61 -3.40 -33.29 36.10
C PRO A 61 -3.03 -32.30 34.98
N GLY A 62 -1.86 -31.65 35.05
CA GLY A 62 -1.33 -30.77 34.00
C GLY A 62 -0.72 -31.51 32.81
N ALA A 63 -0.24 -32.75 33.02
CA ALA A 63 0.42 -33.57 32.00
C ALA A 63 -0.54 -34.21 30.98
N SER A 64 -1.85 -33.95 31.10
CA SER A 64 -2.88 -34.45 30.18
C SER A 64 -3.18 -33.51 29.01
N LYS A 65 -2.71 -32.25 29.06
CA LYS A 65 -2.96 -31.30 27.98
C LYS A 65 -1.89 -31.45 26.90
N SER A 66 -2.33 -31.75 25.68
CA SER A 66 -1.47 -31.73 24.50
C SER A 66 -0.94 -30.31 24.27
N SER A 67 0.38 -30.19 24.10
CA SER A 67 1.06 -28.94 23.78
C SER A 67 2.08 -29.16 22.67
N ILE A 68 2.41 -28.07 21.98
CA ILE A 68 3.55 -27.98 21.08
C ILE A 68 4.52 -26.99 21.75
N ASP A 69 5.64 -27.52 22.20
CA ASP A 69 6.66 -26.75 22.92
C ASP A 69 7.80 -26.38 21.97
N ILE A 70 8.08 -25.09 21.87
CA ILE A 70 9.09 -24.51 20.97
C ILE A 70 10.31 -24.13 21.80
N TYR A 71 11.45 -24.72 21.49
CA TYR A 71 12.73 -24.53 22.18
C TYR A 71 13.78 -23.89 21.27
N SER A 72 14.77 -23.24 21.88
CA SER A 72 16.03 -22.94 21.20
C SER A 72 16.86 -24.23 21.02
N CYS A 73 17.91 -24.19 20.21
CA CYS A 73 18.82 -25.33 20.07
C CYS A 73 19.62 -25.63 21.35
N ALA A 74 19.66 -24.67 22.28
CA ALA A 74 20.25 -24.82 23.60
C ALA A 74 19.22 -25.29 24.66
N GLY A 75 17.98 -25.59 24.24
CA GLY A 75 16.91 -26.13 25.08
C GLY A 75 16.22 -25.10 26.00
N LYS A 76 16.41 -23.81 25.75
CA LYS A 76 15.60 -22.74 26.37
C LYS A 76 14.21 -22.77 25.78
N LEU A 77 13.18 -22.95 26.60
CA LEU A 77 11.78 -22.87 26.15
C LEU A 77 11.48 -21.43 25.67
N ILE A 78 11.08 -21.30 24.41
CA ILE A 78 10.69 -20.03 23.79
C ILE A 78 9.18 -19.81 23.98
N ARG A 79 8.37 -20.83 23.67
CA ARG A 79 6.91 -20.77 23.74
C ARG A 79 6.31 -22.16 23.91
N SER A 80 5.17 -22.25 24.60
CA SER A 80 4.32 -23.44 24.61
C SER A 80 2.97 -23.08 24.01
N ILE A 81 2.54 -23.82 22.99
CA ILE A 81 1.26 -23.67 22.31
C ILE A 81 0.33 -24.77 22.82
N ASN A 82 -0.75 -24.39 23.50
CA ASN A 82 -1.78 -25.34 23.90
C ASN A 82 -2.47 -25.92 22.65
N TRP A 83 -2.59 -27.23 22.59
CA TRP A 83 -3.16 -27.94 21.45
C TRP A 83 -4.40 -28.72 21.84
N ASP A 84 -5.55 -28.38 21.27
CA ASP A 84 -6.86 -28.97 21.59
C ASP A 84 -7.66 -29.40 20.35
N LYS A 85 -7.04 -29.41 19.16
CA LYS A 85 -7.75 -29.34 17.87
C LYS A 85 -7.65 -30.59 17.01
N GLY A 86 -7.39 -31.73 17.65
CA GLY A 86 -7.29 -33.04 17.00
C GLY A 86 -5.85 -33.53 16.86
N THR A 87 -5.69 -34.69 16.22
CA THR A 87 -4.39 -35.36 16.10
C THR A 87 -3.52 -34.65 15.07
N ILE A 88 -2.26 -34.38 15.41
CA ILE A 88 -1.28 -33.76 14.50
C ILE A 88 -0.76 -34.83 13.53
N LYS A 89 -0.87 -34.57 12.23
CA LYS A 89 -0.37 -35.46 11.15
C LYS A 89 0.83 -34.89 10.40
N GLY A 90 1.08 -33.60 10.55
CA GLY A 90 2.23 -32.93 9.99
C GLY A 90 2.62 -31.74 10.83
N LEU A 91 3.90 -31.63 11.14
CA LEU A 91 4.48 -30.46 11.78
C LEU A 91 5.80 -30.12 11.07
N GLY A 92 5.97 -28.87 10.69
CA GLY A 92 7.12 -28.43 9.90
C GLY A 92 7.33 -26.94 9.92
N TRP A 93 8.44 -26.49 9.32
CA TRP A 93 8.87 -25.11 9.35
C TRP A 93 9.06 -24.54 7.95
N SER A 94 8.77 -23.25 7.79
CA SER A 94 9.23 -22.48 6.63
C SER A 94 10.70 -22.07 6.77
N GLU A 95 11.30 -21.63 5.66
CA GLU A 95 12.63 -20.99 5.67
C GLU A 95 12.70 -19.75 6.58
N ASP A 96 11.57 -19.04 6.74
CA ASP A 96 11.43 -17.86 7.58
C ASP A 96 11.07 -18.20 9.05
N GLU A 97 11.22 -19.47 9.46
CA GLU A 97 10.93 -19.92 10.83
C GLU A 97 9.46 -19.77 11.26
N LYS A 98 8.54 -19.97 10.30
CA LYS A 98 7.10 -20.07 10.60
C LYS A 98 6.73 -21.52 10.84
N LEU A 99 6.05 -21.78 11.95
CA LEU A 99 5.61 -23.14 12.30
C LEU A 99 4.31 -23.46 11.58
N LEU A 100 4.24 -24.63 10.95
CA LEU A 100 3.04 -25.16 10.34
C LEU A 100 2.59 -26.42 11.07
N VAL A 101 1.30 -26.48 11.39
CA VAL A 101 0.68 -27.65 12.03
C VAL A 101 -0.53 -28.08 11.21
N ILE A 102 -0.54 -29.36 10.83
CA ILE A 102 -1.55 -29.98 9.98
C ILE A 102 -2.23 -31.09 10.76
N THR A 103 -3.55 -31.05 10.82
CA THR A 103 -4.40 -32.05 11.48
C THR A 103 -4.90 -33.11 10.52
N SER A 104 -5.44 -34.19 11.08
CA SER A 104 -6.02 -35.32 10.34
C SER A 104 -7.16 -34.97 9.39
N ASP A 105 -7.95 -33.92 9.68
CA ASP A 105 -9.05 -33.42 8.86
C ASP A 105 -8.59 -32.46 7.75
N GLY A 106 -7.28 -32.22 7.62
CA GLY A 106 -6.73 -31.29 6.65
C GLY A 106 -6.85 -29.81 7.04
N THR A 107 -7.14 -29.50 8.30
CA THR A 107 -6.97 -28.14 8.83
C THR A 107 -5.49 -27.83 9.01
N VAL A 108 -5.07 -26.64 8.58
CA VAL A 108 -3.68 -26.17 8.67
C VAL A 108 -3.62 -24.86 9.44
N ARG A 109 -2.69 -24.77 10.39
CA ARG A 109 -2.38 -23.55 11.13
C ARG A 109 -0.96 -23.10 10.81
N CYS A 110 -0.83 -21.91 10.21
CA CYS A 110 0.45 -21.28 9.95
C CYS A 110 0.71 -20.20 11.00
N TYR A 111 1.64 -20.46 11.91
CA TYR A 111 2.08 -19.52 12.94
C TYR A 111 3.13 -18.60 12.33
N TYR A 112 2.77 -17.34 12.12
CA TYR A 112 3.63 -16.36 11.45
C TYR A 112 4.69 -15.74 12.39
N ASP A 113 4.52 -15.91 13.70
CA ASP A 113 5.47 -15.57 14.73
C ASP A 113 5.62 -16.72 15.74
N LEU A 114 6.54 -16.57 16.70
CA LEU A 114 6.71 -17.51 17.82
C LEU A 114 5.84 -17.16 19.03
N GLN A 115 4.91 -16.20 18.90
CA GLN A 115 4.05 -15.71 19.98
C GLN A 115 2.74 -16.50 20.09
N GLY A 116 2.37 -17.23 19.03
CA GLY A 116 1.26 -18.18 19.02
C GLY A 116 0.06 -17.72 18.21
N ASP A 117 0.15 -16.58 17.53
CA ASP A 117 -0.85 -16.19 16.55
C ASP A 117 -0.69 -17.03 15.27
N PHE A 118 -1.81 -17.34 14.61
CA PHE A 118 -1.79 -18.15 13.39
C PHE A 118 -2.88 -17.74 12.39
N VAL A 119 -2.62 -18.03 11.13
CA VAL A 119 -3.61 -17.98 10.05
C VAL A 119 -4.06 -19.41 9.73
N PRO A 120 -5.35 -19.74 9.87
CA PRO A 120 -5.87 -21.04 9.49
C PRO A 120 -6.22 -21.11 8.00
N PHE A 121 -6.05 -22.28 7.40
CA PHE A 121 -6.63 -22.65 6.10
C PHE A 121 -6.91 -24.16 6.04
N THR A 122 -7.63 -24.62 5.02
CA THR A 122 -7.96 -26.05 4.82
C THR A 122 -7.32 -26.56 3.54
N LEU A 123 -7.00 -27.86 3.51
CA LEU A 123 -6.55 -28.58 2.31
C LEU A 123 -7.69 -28.88 1.33
N GLY A 124 -8.95 -28.68 1.72
CA GLY A 124 -10.13 -28.92 0.88
C GLY A 124 -10.86 -30.21 1.20
N HIS A 125 -11.91 -30.50 0.42
CA HIS A 125 -12.86 -31.59 0.69
C HIS A 125 -12.22 -32.99 0.70
N ASP A 126 -11.30 -33.28 -0.22
CA ASP A 126 -10.63 -34.58 -0.28
C ASP A 126 -9.90 -34.94 1.03
N ALA A 127 -9.29 -33.94 1.69
CA ALA A 127 -8.59 -34.16 2.95
C ALA A 127 -9.54 -34.39 4.12
N ASP A 128 -10.73 -33.79 4.09
CA ASP A 128 -11.79 -33.99 5.10
C ASP A 128 -12.41 -35.39 4.96
N GLU A 129 -12.62 -35.87 3.73
CA GLU A 129 -13.23 -37.17 3.47
C GLU A 129 -12.27 -38.35 3.70
N HIS A 130 -11.03 -38.25 3.23
CA HIS A 130 -10.05 -39.35 3.26
C HIS A 130 -9.04 -39.25 4.38
N GLY A 131 -8.94 -38.10 5.05
CA GLY A 131 -7.99 -37.84 6.11
C GLY A 131 -6.54 -37.68 5.62
N VAL A 132 -5.77 -36.87 6.34
CA VAL A 132 -4.33 -36.72 6.13
C VAL A 132 -3.57 -37.84 6.84
N VAL A 133 -2.68 -38.52 6.11
CA VAL A 133 -1.83 -39.60 6.64
C VAL A 133 -0.48 -39.05 7.10
N SER A 134 0.19 -38.27 6.26
CA SER A 134 1.50 -37.69 6.56
C SER A 134 1.78 -36.45 5.72
N CYS A 135 2.71 -35.61 6.15
CA CYS A 135 3.13 -34.41 5.44
C CYS A 135 4.65 -34.29 5.38
N LYS A 136 5.16 -33.70 4.30
CA LYS A 136 6.57 -33.33 4.15
C LYS A 136 6.65 -31.87 3.71
N PHE A 137 7.63 -31.15 4.26
CA PHE A 137 7.75 -29.70 4.14
C PHE A 137 9.03 -29.33 3.40
N TYR A 138 8.98 -28.21 2.68
CA TYR A 138 10.12 -27.53 2.09
C TYR A 138 9.99 -26.03 2.33
N GLY A 139 11.00 -25.26 1.91
CA GLY A 139 11.18 -23.89 2.38
C GLY A 139 10.01 -22.93 2.19
N THR A 140 9.23 -23.09 1.12
CA THR A 140 8.10 -22.22 0.76
C THR A 140 6.74 -22.93 0.78
N GLY A 141 6.71 -24.26 0.92
CA GLY A 141 5.49 -25.05 0.80
C GLY A 141 5.61 -26.46 1.35
N PHE A 142 4.55 -27.24 1.21
CA PHE A 142 4.48 -28.63 1.66
C PHE A 142 3.58 -29.47 0.77
N VAL A 143 3.66 -30.79 0.95
CA VAL A 143 2.71 -31.75 0.36
C VAL A 143 2.12 -32.58 1.50
N ALA A 144 0.82 -32.88 1.38
CA ALA A 144 0.09 -33.79 2.26
C ALA A 144 -0.32 -35.04 1.49
N LEU A 145 -0.03 -36.21 2.04
CA LEU A 145 -0.48 -37.52 1.57
C LEU A 145 -1.78 -37.89 2.29
N LEU A 146 -2.82 -38.22 1.52
CA LEU A 146 -4.14 -38.60 2.04
C LEU A 146 -4.32 -40.12 2.11
N GLY A 147 -5.37 -40.57 2.81
CA GLY A 147 -5.69 -42.00 3.00
C GLY A 147 -6.00 -42.78 1.73
N ASN A 148 -6.32 -42.09 0.63
CA ASN A 148 -6.56 -42.66 -0.71
C ASN A 148 -5.35 -42.51 -1.65
N ASN A 149 -4.16 -42.22 -1.11
CA ASN A 149 -2.93 -41.88 -1.82
C ASN A 149 -2.95 -40.57 -2.64
N HIS A 150 -4.02 -39.77 -2.58
CA HIS A 150 -4.00 -38.45 -3.20
C HIS A 150 -2.95 -37.55 -2.53
N LEU A 151 -2.31 -36.71 -3.34
CA LEU A 151 -1.31 -35.76 -2.89
C LEU A 151 -1.83 -34.34 -3.07
N ILE A 152 -1.92 -33.59 -1.97
CA ILE A 152 -2.29 -32.17 -2.00
C ILE A 152 -1.05 -31.33 -1.77
N SER A 153 -0.71 -30.50 -2.74
CA SER A 153 0.41 -29.57 -2.69
C SER A 153 -0.04 -28.16 -2.29
N VAL A 154 0.76 -27.50 -1.46
CA VAL A 154 0.64 -26.08 -1.13
C VAL A 154 1.99 -25.43 -1.37
N THR A 155 2.10 -24.60 -2.41
CA THR A 155 3.40 -24.09 -2.87
C THR A 155 3.87 -22.79 -2.21
N SER A 156 2.97 -22.10 -1.49
CA SER A 156 3.27 -20.85 -0.79
C SER A 156 2.54 -20.79 0.54
N TYR A 157 3.25 -20.46 1.60
CA TYR A 157 2.67 -20.21 2.92
C TYR A 157 1.97 -18.84 3.06
N ALA A 158 2.34 -17.87 2.21
CA ALA A 158 1.76 -16.52 2.27
C ALA A 158 0.38 -16.46 1.59
N GLU A 159 0.24 -17.15 0.45
CA GLU A 159 -1.04 -17.34 -0.23
C GLU A 159 -1.29 -18.84 -0.43
N PRO A 160 -1.76 -19.54 0.61
CA PRO A 160 -1.96 -20.98 0.54
C PRO A 160 -3.07 -21.32 -0.45
N ARG A 161 -2.70 -22.04 -1.52
CA ARG A 161 -3.63 -22.56 -2.53
C ARG A 161 -3.41 -24.06 -2.67
N PRO A 162 -4.16 -24.89 -1.93
CA PRO A 162 -4.10 -26.35 -2.05
C PRO A 162 -4.44 -26.79 -3.48
N LYS A 163 -3.61 -27.67 -4.04
CA LYS A 163 -3.79 -28.25 -5.37
C LYS A 163 -3.53 -29.74 -5.34
N LEU A 164 -4.49 -30.50 -5.87
CA LEU A 164 -4.34 -31.94 -6.10
C LEU A 164 -3.29 -32.17 -7.21
N LEU A 165 -2.33 -33.06 -6.95
CA LEU A 165 -1.36 -33.55 -7.94
C LEU A 165 -1.94 -34.71 -8.77
N ALA A 166 -1.19 -35.21 -9.74
CA ALA A 166 -1.60 -36.39 -10.50
C ALA A 166 -1.87 -37.58 -9.57
N ILE A 167 -2.85 -38.43 -9.95
CA ILE A 167 -3.33 -39.52 -9.09
C ILE A 167 -2.35 -40.70 -9.20
N PRO A 168 -1.68 -41.10 -8.10
CA PRO A 168 -0.81 -42.27 -8.10
C PRO A 168 -1.61 -43.58 -8.00
N PRO A 169 -0.96 -44.75 -8.15
CA PRO A 169 -1.57 -46.05 -7.91
C PRO A 169 -2.17 -46.18 -6.50
N THR A 170 -3.21 -47.03 -6.37
CA THR A 170 -3.96 -47.24 -5.12
C THR A 170 -3.26 -48.17 -4.11
N GLU A 171 -2.11 -48.73 -4.48
CA GLU A 171 -1.31 -49.61 -3.61
C GLU A 171 -0.67 -48.81 -2.45
N PRO A 172 -0.44 -49.42 -1.28
CA PRO A 172 0.01 -48.68 -0.10
C PRO A 172 1.39 -48.03 -0.31
N VAL A 173 1.48 -46.73 -0.03
CA VAL A 173 2.74 -45.98 -0.04
C VAL A 173 3.58 -46.39 1.17
N ILE A 174 4.78 -46.93 0.92
CA ILE A 174 5.69 -47.43 1.95
C ILE A 174 6.51 -46.29 2.55
N SER A 175 7.05 -45.42 1.71
CA SER A 175 7.77 -44.21 2.09
C SER A 175 7.70 -43.19 0.96
N TRP A 176 7.99 -41.92 1.25
CA TRP A 176 7.95 -40.87 0.24
C TRP A 176 8.77 -39.64 0.62
N SER A 177 9.11 -38.84 -0.38
CA SER A 177 9.83 -37.58 -0.21
C SER A 177 9.49 -36.57 -1.31
N ILE A 178 9.92 -35.32 -1.14
CA ILE A 178 9.62 -34.20 -2.05
C ILE A 178 10.90 -33.72 -2.72
N ILE A 179 10.83 -33.46 -4.02
CA ILE A 179 11.78 -32.63 -4.75
C ILE A 179 11.18 -31.22 -4.83
N PRO A 180 11.79 -30.21 -4.17
CA PRO A 180 11.26 -28.85 -4.20
C PRO A 180 11.20 -28.27 -5.61
N PRO A 181 10.22 -27.40 -5.93
CA PRO A 181 10.07 -26.81 -7.27
C PRO A 181 11.32 -26.11 -7.81
N ALA A 182 12.12 -25.51 -6.90
CA ALA A 182 13.35 -24.81 -7.25
C ALA A 182 14.44 -25.72 -7.86
N TYR A 183 14.37 -27.02 -7.59
CA TYR A 183 15.35 -28.02 -8.02
C TYR A 183 14.75 -29.14 -8.88
N SER A 184 13.43 -29.13 -9.06
CA SER A 184 12.70 -30.04 -9.95
C SER A 184 12.99 -29.77 -11.43
N LEU A 185 12.87 -30.80 -12.28
CA LEU A 185 12.97 -30.65 -13.73
C LEU A 185 11.69 -30.04 -14.32
N SER A 186 10.54 -30.39 -13.76
CA SER A 186 9.22 -29.86 -14.16
C SER A 186 9.00 -28.39 -13.76
N ARG A 187 9.88 -27.81 -12.93
CA ARG A 187 9.68 -26.51 -12.24
C ARG A 187 8.41 -26.49 -11.37
N SER A 188 7.91 -27.67 -11.02
CA SER A 188 6.75 -27.88 -10.16
C SER A 188 7.16 -28.79 -9.00
N VAL A 189 6.32 -28.93 -7.98
CA VAL A 189 6.66 -29.86 -6.90
C VAL A 189 6.56 -31.29 -7.44
N GLU A 190 7.62 -32.06 -7.28
CA GLU A 190 7.66 -33.48 -7.63
C GLU A 190 7.71 -34.30 -6.35
N VAL A 191 6.96 -35.40 -6.31
CA VAL A 191 6.85 -36.28 -5.15
C VAL A 191 7.32 -37.67 -5.55
N ILE A 192 8.28 -38.22 -4.80
CA ILE A 192 8.76 -39.59 -4.99
C ILE A 192 7.99 -40.49 -4.02
N LEU A 193 7.25 -41.48 -4.55
CA LEU A 193 6.51 -42.47 -3.78
C LEU A 193 7.13 -43.86 -3.94
N ALA A 194 7.45 -44.54 -2.85
CA ALA A 194 7.76 -45.96 -2.87
C ALA A 194 6.47 -46.77 -2.75
N ILE A 195 6.12 -47.50 -3.82
CA ILE A 195 4.92 -48.33 -3.90
C ILE A 195 5.33 -49.71 -4.41
N GLY A 196 5.04 -50.75 -3.63
CA GLY A 196 5.46 -52.12 -3.96
C GLY A 196 6.98 -52.24 -4.09
N SER A 197 7.46 -52.67 -5.26
CA SER A 197 8.89 -52.86 -5.57
C SER A 197 9.53 -51.74 -6.38
N THR A 198 8.80 -50.68 -6.73
CA THR A 198 9.26 -49.59 -7.60
C THR A 198 9.04 -48.20 -6.97
N LEU A 199 9.46 -47.16 -7.69
CA LEU A 199 9.34 -45.75 -7.32
C LEU A 199 8.51 -45.00 -8.37
N TYR A 200 7.50 -44.28 -7.90
CA TYR A 200 6.72 -43.36 -8.73
C TYR A 200 7.18 -41.93 -8.50
N VAL A 201 7.28 -41.14 -9.57
CA VAL A 201 7.41 -39.68 -9.49
C VAL A 201 6.10 -39.05 -9.92
N VAL A 202 5.51 -38.28 -9.01
CA VAL A 202 4.22 -37.62 -9.20
C VAL A 202 4.42 -36.12 -9.24
N ASP A 203 3.93 -35.49 -10.30
CA ASP A 203 3.90 -34.04 -10.44
C ASP A 203 2.46 -33.51 -10.63
N ALA A 204 2.31 -32.26 -11.07
CA ALA A 204 0.99 -31.67 -11.28
C ALA A 204 0.21 -32.28 -12.46
N THR A 205 0.87 -33.02 -13.35
CA THR A 205 0.34 -33.50 -14.63
C THR A 205 0.33 -35.02 -14.76
N GLU A 206 1.36 -35.71 -14.29
CA GLU A 206 1.53 -37.15 -14.45
C GLU A 206 2.09 -37.85 -13.20
N ALA A 207 1.79 -39.14 -13.11
CA ALA A 207 2.37 -40.06 -12.14
C ALA A 207 3.13 -41.13 -12.94
N GLU A 208 4.45 -40.98 -13.03
CA GLU A 208 5.32 -41.83 -13.84
C GLU A 208 6.02 -42.90 -12.98
N ASP A 209 5.99 -44.15 -13.43
CA ASP A 209 6.78 -45.23 -12.83
C ASP A 209 8.23 -45.15 -13.34
N ARG A 210 9.20 -45.07 -12.42
CA ARG A 210 10.63 -45.06 -12.76
C ARG A 210 11.17 -46.46 -13.07
N ASN A 211 10.36 -47.51 -12.96
CA ASN A 211 10.72 -48.92 -13.16
C ASN A 211 11.98 -49.30 -12.36
N PHE A 212 12.03 -48.86 -11.12
CA PHE A 212 13.19 -49.01 -10.24
C PHE A 212 13.02 -50.27 -9.39
N ASP A 213 13.18 -51.45 -10.02
CA ASP A 213 12.84 -52.80 -9.49
C ASP A 213 13.77 -53.34 -8.39
N ALA A 214 14.07 -52.53 -7.38
CA ALA A 214 14.89 -52.91 -6.25
C ALA A 214 14.25 -52.62 -4.88
N GLY A 215 12.98 -52.23 -4.90
CA GLY A 215 12.20 -52.04 -3.68
C GLY A 215 11.82 -53.36 -3.00
N PRO A 216 11.12 -53.28 -1.86
CA PRO A 216 10.51 -52.07 -1.31
C PRO A 216 11.52 -51.11 -0.65
N PHE A 217 11.28 -49.81 -0.82
CA PHE A 217 12.09 -48.75 -0.21
C PHE A 217 11.41 -48.24 1.07
N ARG A 218 12.05 -48.45 2.23
CA ARG A 218 11.53 -48.05 3.54
C ARG A 218 11.80 -46.57 3.87
N HIS A 219 12.84 -45.98 3.29
CA HIS A 219 13.09 -44.54 3.40
C HIS A 219 13.51 -43.95 2.05
N ILE A 220 13.04 -42.74 1.79
CA ILE A 220 13.47 -41.89 0.67
C ILE A 220 13.89 -40.55 1.27
N SER A 221 15.07 -40.05 0.91
CA SER A 221 15.51 -38.71 1.27
C SER A 221 16.21 -38.02 0.10
N VAL A 222 15.92 -36.73 -0.08
CA VAL A 222 16.39 -35.91 -1.20
C VAL A 222 17.42 -34.92 -0.67
N SER A 223 18.56 -34.78 -1.36
CA SER A 223 19.59 -33.84 -0.91
C SER A 223 19.08 -32.40 -0.95
N PRO A 224 19.65 -31.45 -0.18
CA PRO A 224 19.10 -30.09 -0.05
C PRO A 224 18.92 -29.31 -1.37
N ARG A 225 19.63 -29.70 -2.43
CA ARG A 225 19.55 -29.11 -3.78
C ARG A 225 19.00 -30.08 -4.84
N ALA A 226 18.43 -31.20 -4.40
CA ALA A 226 17.98 -32.33 -5.23
C ALA A 226 19.04 -32.85 -6.23
N GLU A 227 20.33 -32.66 -5.93
CA GLU A 227 21.44 -33.16 -6.76
C GLU A 227 21.58 -34.69 -6.65
N PHE A 228 21.12 -35.26 -5.53
CA PHE A 228 21.25 -36.67 -5.20
C PHE A 228 20.01 -37.17 -4.45
N LEU A 229 19.68 -38.44 -4.67
CA LEU A 229 18.57 -39.15 -4.05
C LEU A 229 19.11 -40.33 -3.25
N ALA A 230 18.60 -40.54 -2.04
CA ALA A 230 18.97 -41.65 -1.18
C ALA A 230 17.75 -42.56 -0.93
N PHE A 231 17.96 -43.86 -1.08
CA PHE A 231 16.94 -44.89 -0.90
C PHE A 231 17.41 -45.96 0.07
N TYR A 232 16.63 -46.24 1.11
CA TYR A 232 16.88 -47.36 2.01
C TYR A 232 16.00 -48.55 1.63
N THR A 233 16.64 -49.64 1.27
CA THR A 233 16.02 -50.90 0.82
C THR A 233 15.68 -51.80 2.00
N GLU A 234 14.72 -52.73 1.82
CA GLU A 234 14.34 -53.69 2.86
C GLU A 234 15.46 -54.69 3.23
N ASP A 235 16.43 -54.95 2.34
CA ASP A 235 17.61 -55.79 2.63
C ASP A 235 18.71 -55.04 3.40
N GLY A 236 18.45 -53.82 3.84
CA GLY A 236 19.33 -53.07 4.75
C GLY A 236 20.36 -52.18 4.05
N LYS A 237 20.19 -51.90 2.76
CA LYS A 237 21.15 -51.12 1.97
C LYS A 237 20.68 -49.70 1.68
N VAL A 238 21.61 -48.77 1.66
CA VAL A 238 21.43 -47.41 1.18
C VAL A 238 21.96 -47.30 -0.24
N TRP A 239 21.10 -46.85 -1.14
CA TRP A 239 21.45 -46.55 -2.51
C TRP A 239 21.46 -45.04 -2.69
N VAL A 240 22.54 -44.51 -3.27
CA VAL A 240 22.62 -43.11 -3.67
C VAL A 240 22.59 -43.04 -5.19
N VAL A 241 21.66 -42.27 -5.72
CA VAL A 241 21.41 -42.08 -7.15
C VAL A 241 21.54 -40.59 -7.47
N SER A 242 21.92 -40.25 -8.70
CA SER A 242 21.89 -38.87 -9.18
C SER A 242 20.45 -38.31 -9.19
N GLY A 243 20.31 -37.00 -9.00
CA GLY A 243 19.00 -36.33 -8.96
C GLY A 243 18.18 -36.45 -10.26
N ASP A 244 18.86 -36.65 -11.38
CA ASP A 244 18.28 -36.89 -12.71
C ASP A 244 18.00 -38.39 -13.00
N TRP A 245 18.19 -39.26 -12.00
CA TRP A 245 17.99 -40.71 -12.10
C TRP A 245 18.93 -41.44 -13.08
N SER A 246 19.94 -40.77 -13.62
CA SER A 246 20.81 -41.32 -14.66
C SER A 246 21.81 -42.38 -14.16
N GLU A 247 22.35 -42.22 -12.95
CA GLU A 247 23.42 -43.06 -12.43
C GLU A 247 23.23 -43.46 -10.96
N LYS A 248 23.43 -44.75 -10.66
CA LYS A 248 23.60 -45.25 -9.29
C LYS A 248 25.04 -45.01 -8.84
N LEU A 249 25.24 -44.05 -7.94
CA LEU A 249 26.54 -43.56 -7.50
C LEU A 249 27.18 -44.41 -6.40
N SER A 250 26.39 -44.95 -5.48
CA SER A 250 26.91 -45.82 -4.42
C SER A 250 25.86 -46.74 -3.81
N GLU A 251 26.33 -47.86 -3.26
CA GLU A 251 25.55 -48.84 -2.49
C GLU A 251 26.29 -49.16 -1.19
N TYR A 252 25.65 -48.93 -0.06
CA TYR A 252 26.20 -49.21 1.27
C TYR A 252 25.29 -50.17 2.03
N ASP A 253 25.86 -51.25 2.57
CA ASP A 253 25.15 -52.20 3.43
C ASP A 253 25.31 -51.80 4.91
N SER A 254 24.20 -51.49 5.60
CA SER A 254 24.22 -51.07 7.00
C SER A 254 24.66 -52.19 7.94
N LYS A 255 24.49 -53.46 7.53
CA LYS A 255 24.67 -54.68 8.33
C LYS A 255 23.77 -54.77 9.57
N ILE A 256 22.82 -53.86 9.71
CA ILE A 256 21.88 -53.81 10.83
C ILE A 256 20.53 -54.34 10.34
N LYS A 257 19.95 -55.27 11.10
CA LYS A 257 18.70 -55.95 10.73
C LYS A 257 17.45 -55.09 10.99
N THR A 258 17.54 -54.17 11.94
CA THR A 258 16.46 -53.24 12.27
C THR A 258 16.48 -52.08 11.29
N VAL A 259 15.29 -51.69 10.81
CA VAL A 259 15.14 -50.52 9.95
C VAL A 259 15.54 -49.27 10.76
N PRO A 260 16.36 -48.36 10.20
CA PRO A 260 16.67 -47.08 10.84
C PRO A 260 15.37 -46.31 11.09
N LYS A 261 15.34 -45.48 12.13
CA LYS A 261 14.17 -44.63 12.37
C LYS A 261 14.08 -43.53 11.33
N ASP A 262 15.24 -43.00 10.95
CA ASP A 262 15.32 -41.87 10.04
C ASP A 262 16.56 -41.96 9.14
N MET A 263 16.43 -41.35 7.96
CA MET A 263 17.49 -41.24 6.95
C MET A 263 17.46 -39.84 6.38
N GLU A 264 18.48 -39.05 6.70
CA GLU A 264 18.54 -37.64 6.30
C GLU A 264 19.91 -37.24 5.76
N TRP A 265 19.92 -36.23 4.91
CA TRP A 265 21.15 -35.72 4.29
C TRP A 265 21.94 -34.81 5.24
N CYS A 266 23.26 -35.01 5.27
CA CYS A 266 24.24 -34.13 5.91
C CYS A 266 24.86 -33.22 4.83
N GLY A 267 24.24 -32.06 4.61
CA GLY A 267 24.50 -31.23 3.42
C GLY A 267 24.22 -32.01 2.13
N SER A 268 24.97 -31.76 1.05
CA SER A 268 24.83 -32.52 -0.21
C SER A 268 25.84 -33.68 -0.36
N ASN A 269 26.57 -34.07 0.69
CA ASN A 269 27.77 -34.92 0.53
C ASN A 269 27.72 -36.27 1.28
N ALA A 270 26.83 -36.43 2.25
CA ALA A 270 26.68 -37.66 3.01
C ALA A 270 25.23 -37.89 3.44
N VAL A 271 24.90 -39.15 3.67
CA VAL A 271 23.60 -39.61 4.19
C VAL A 271 23.80 -40.12 5.60
N ALA A 272 23.01 -39.63 6.55
CA ALA A 272 22.98 -40.09 7.93
C ALA A 272 21.82 -41.07 8.12
N LEU A 273 22.10 -42.23 8.70
CA LEU A 273 21.10 -43.18 9.20
C LEU A 273 21.10 -43.14 10.72
N ALA A 274 19.94 -43.02 11.35
CA ALA A 274 19.80 -43.02 12.80
C ALA A 274 19.02 -44.22 13.32
N TRP A 275 19.61 -44.92 14.28
CA TRP A 275 18.96 -45.88 15.17
C TRP A 275 18.85 -45.28 16.59
N GLU A 276 18.43 -46.11 17.56
CA GLU A 276 18.26 -45.69 18.95
C GLU A 276 19.59 -45.26 19.60
N ASP A 277 20.68 -45.99 19.36
CA ASP A 277 21.98 -45.85 20.02
C ASP A 277 23.17 -45.64 19.04
N GLU A 278 22.95 -45.71 17.73
CA GLU A 278 23.99 -45.47 16.73
C GLU A 278 23.52 -44.64 15.54
N VAL A 279 24.41 -43.78 15.03
CA VAL A 279 24.24 -42.99 13.81
C VAL A 279 25.35 -43.34 12.83
N HIS A 280 24.97 -43.80 11.63
CA HIS A 280 25.92 -44.05 10.55
C HIS A 280 25.94 -42.86 9.60
N LEU A 281 27.12 -42.27 9.39
CA LEU A 281 27.33 -41.24 8.38
C LEU A 281 28.01 -41.86 7.16
N ILE A 282 27.27 -41.95 6.05
CA ILE A 282 27.68 -42.58 4.81
C ILE A 282 28.11 -41.47 3.84
N GLY A 283 29.41 -41.40 3.59
CA GLY A 283 29.99 -40.51 2.60
C GLY A 283 30.04 -41.13 1.20
N PRO A 284 30.66 -40.41 0.24
CA PRO A 284 30.78 -40.87 -1.14
C PRO A 284 31.52 -42.20 -1.25
N ARG A 285 31.17 -43.01 -2.26
CA ARG A 285 31.76 -44.34 -2.53
C ARG A 285 31.59 -45.34 -1.37
N SER A 286 30.46 -45.26 -0.66
CA SER A 286 30.07 -46.20 0.41
C SER A 286 31.03 -46.24 1.61
N ALA A 287 31.86 -45.21 1.79
CA ALA A 287 32.64 -45.07 3.01
C ALA A 287 31.72 -44.58 4.13
N ALA A 288 31.80 -45.19 5.31
CA ALA A 288 30.96 -44.80 6.44
C ALA A 288 31.76 -44.68 7.72
N THR A 289 31.30 -43.80 8.61
CA THR A 289 31.73 -43.75 10.01
C THR A 289 30.52 -43.89 10.92
N LYS A 290 30.75 -44.30 12.16
CA LYS A 290 29.70 -44.56 13.15
C LYS A 290 29.89 -43.68 14.37
N PHE A 291 28.79 -43.14 14.88
CA PHE A 291 28.72 -42.42 16.14
C PHE A 291 27.77 -43.15 17.08
N TYR A 292 28.16 -43.32 18.34
CA TYR A 292 27.37 -44.03 19.34
C TYR A 292 26.86 -43.06 20.39
N TYR A 293 25.63 -43.29 20.86
CA TYR A 293 24.91 -42.45 21.80
C TYR A 293 24.25 -43.32 22.87
N ASP A 294 24.10 -42.78 24.07
CA ASP A 294 23.45 -43.48 25.19
C ASP A 294 21.92 -43.35 25.16
N THR A 295 21.39 -42.44 24.34
CA THR A 295 19.96 -42.10 24.25
C THR A 295 19.55 -41.84 22.81
N TRP A 296 18.23 -41.80 22.59
CA TRP A 296 17.63 -41.56 21.29
C TRP A 296 18.15 -40.29 20.60
N VAL A 297 18.59 -40.42 19.35
CA VAL A 297 19.05 -39.29 18.52
C VAL A 297 17.98 -38.84 17.54
N HIS A 298 17.70 -37.54 17.53
CA HIS A 298 16.85 -36.91 16.53
C HIS A 298 17.71 -36.19 15.48
N LEU A 299 17.41 -36.45 14.21
CA LEU A 299 18.10 -35.89 13.06
C LEU A 299 17.42 -34.60 12.60
N LEU A 300 18.18 -33.51 12.53
CA LEU A 300 17.68 -32.20 12.09
C LEU A 300 18.55 -31.74 10.90
N PRO A 301 18.15 -32.03 9.64
CA PRO A 301 18.93 -31.70 8.46
C PRO A 301 19.00 -30.19 8.22
N ASP A 302 20.15 -29.73 7.73
CA ASP A 302 20.41 -28.36 7.34
C ASP A 302 21.18 -28.33 6.01
N VAL A 303 21.32 -27.15 5.41
CA VAL A 303 21.87 -26.97 4.06
C VAL A 303 23.33 -27.40 3.87
N ASP A 304 24.10 -27.44 4.95
CA ASP A 304 25.56 -27.62 4.98
C ASP A 304 25.99 -28.75 5.94
N GLY A 305 25.05 -29.37 6.63
CA GLY A 305 25.30 -30.42 7.61
C GLY A 305 24.02 -30.95 8.22
N ILE A 306 24.14 -31.61 9.36
CA ILE A 306 23.02 -32.16 10.11
C ILE A 306 23.24 -31.92 11.60
N ARG A 307 22.19 -31.46 12.29
CA ARG A 307 22.18 -31.35 13.75
C ARG A 307 21.68 -32.66 14.34
N LEU A 308 22.38 -33.14 15.35
CA LEU A 308 22.01 -34.30 16.17
C LEU A 308 21.54 -33.79 17.52
N LEU A 309 20.30 -34.08 17.86
CA LEU A 309 19.67 -33.60 19.08
C LEU A 309 19.29 -34.77 19.98
N THR A 310 19.77 -34.72 21.21
CA THR A 310 19.43 -35.64 22.30
C THR A 310 19.01 -34.81 23.53
N ASN A 311 18.63 -35.47 24.63
CA ASN A 311 18.42 -34.81 25.91
C ASN A 311 19.65 -34.01 26.37
N ASP A 312 20.84 -34.60 26.23
CA ASP A 312 22.06 -34.09 26.85
C ASP A 312 22.89 -33.21 25.93
N VAL A 313 22.87 -33.48 24.62
CA VAL A 313 23.75 -32.78 23.66
C VAL A 313 23.03 -32.36 22.39
N CYS A 314 23.43 -31.20 21.89
CA CYS A 314 23.15 -30.72 20.55
C CYS A 314 24.48 -30.65 19.80
N GLU A 315 24.66 -31.51 18.80
CA GLU A 315 25.88 -31.61 18.01
C GLU A 315 25.60 -31.26 16.54
N PHE A 316 26.61 -30.79 15.82
CA PHE A 316 26.53 -30.51 14.39
C PHE A 316 27.59 -31.31 13.65
N ILE A 317 27.13 -32.15 12.73
CA ILE A 317 28.00 -32.87 11.80
C ILE A 317 27.97 -32.14 10.47
N GLN A 318 29.16 -31.85 9.93
CA GLN A 318 29.31 -31.28 8.60
C GLN A 318 30.57 -31.81 7.92
N LYS A 319 30.60 -31.77 6.59
CA LYS A 319 31.85 -31.90 5.85
C LYS A 319 32.78 -30.77 6.33
N VAL A 320 34.04 -31.10 6.59
CA VAL A 320 35.06 -30.09 6.88
C VAL A 320 35.25 -29.25 5.60
N PRO A 321 35.10 -27.92 5.67
CA PRO A 321 35.32 -27.04 4.52
C PRO A 321 36.71 -27.23 3.95
N ASP A 322 36.85 -27.14 2.63
CA ASP A 322 38.11 -27.45 1.96
C ASP A 322 39.22 -26.46 2.42
N GLU A 323 38.87 -25.20 2.70
CA GLU A 323 39.78 -24.18 3.27
C GLU A 323 40.29 -24.56 4.68
N ALA A 324 39.42 -25.15 5.51
CA ALA A 324 39.84 -25.62 6.82
C ALA A 324 40.75 -26.84 6.72
N VAL A 325 40.51 -27.73 5.73
CA VAL A 325 41.40 -28.86 5.41
C VAL A 325 42.77 -28.33 5.01
N ASP A 326 42.83 -27.35 4.11
CA ASP A 326 44.10 -26.79 3.63
C ASP A 326 44.92 -26.19 4.77
N VAL A 327 44.28 -25.55 5.76
CA VAL A 327 44.99 -24.93 6.88
C VAL A 327 45.36 -25.92 7.99
N PHE A 328 44.44 -26.79 8.40
CA PHE A 328 44.58 -27.57 9.64
C PHE A 328 44.96 -29.04 9.45
N ARG A 329 44.85 -29.59 8.23
CA ARG A 329 45.19 -31.00 7.99
C ARG A 329 46.62 -31.28 8.44
N LEU A 330 46.79 -32.38 9.18
CA LEU A 330 48.12 -32.80 9.64
C LEU A 330 49.04 -33.07 8.45
N GLY A 331 50.18 -32.39 8.42
CA GLY A 331 51.15 -32.48 7.33
C GLY A 331 50.74 -31.71 6.07
N SER A 332 49.79 -30.78 6.16
CA SER A 332 49.50 -29.85 5.07
C SER A 332 50.71 -28.96 4.79
N ASP A 333 51.10 -28.87 3.52
CA ASP A 333 52.14 -27.98 3.00
C ASP A 333 51.53 -26.77 2.27
N SER A 334 50.23 -26.54 2.43
CA SER A 334 49.53 -25.46 1.76
C SER A 334 50.09 -24.08 2.16
N PRO A 335 50.01 -23.07 1.27
CA PRO A 335 50.40 -21.71 1.61
C PRO A 335 49.71 -21.16 2.87
N ALA A 336 48.45 -21.53 3.08
CA ALA A 336 47.66 -21.09 4.23
C ALA A 336 48.09 -21.75 5.55
N ALA A 337 48.45 -23.04 5.53
CA ALA A 337 49.01 -23.73 6.69
C ALA A 337 50.36 -23.12 7.11
N ASN A 338 51.23 -22.87 6.12
CA ASN A 338 52.52 -22.20 6.32
C ASN A 338 52.34 -20.77 6.86
N LEU A 339 51.32 -20.03 6.40
CA LEU A 339 50.99 -18.70 6.92
C LEU A 339 50.56 -18.74 8.39
N LEU A 340 49.73 -19.71 8.76
CA LEU A 340 49.33 -19.92 10.16
C LEU A 340 50.54 -20.27 11.03
N GLU A 341 51.42 -21.16 10.57
CA GLU A 341 52.66 -21.50 11.27
C GLU A 341 53.59 -20.28 11.38
N ALA A 342 53.78 -19.51 10.30
CA ALA A 342 54.57 -18.28 10.30
C ALA A 342 54.04 -17.28 11.34
N SER A 343 52.72 -17.12 11.44
CA SER A 343 52.11 -16.26 12.46
C SER A 343 52.37 -16.75 13.89
N SER A 344 52.35 -18.06 14.13
CA SER A 344 52.67 -18.63 15.44
C SER A 344 54.16 -18.47 15.79
N LEU A 345 55.04 -18.67 14.82
CA LEU A 345 56.49 -18.45 14.98
C LEU A 345 56.82 -16.97 15.22
N LEU A 346 56.06 -16.06 14.61
CA LEU A 346 56.18 -14.63 14.86
C LEU A 346 55.80 -14.27 16.30
N GLU A 347 54.71 -14.83 16.83
CA GLU A 347 54.34 -14.67 18.25
C GLU A 347 55.42 -15.20 19.20
N GLN A 348 56.14 -16.26 18.78
CA GLN A 348 57.28 -16.83 19.50
C GLN A 348 58.60 -16.06 19.27
N LYS A 349 58.59 -14.98 18.48
CA LYS A 349 59.79 -14.18 18.10
C LYS A 349 60.88 -15.00 17.38
N SER A 350 60.48 -16.03 16.64
CA SER A 350 61.39 -16.86 15.86
C SER A 350 61.67 -16.22 14.50
N PRO A 351 62.95 -16.13 14.06
CA PRO A 351 63.29 -15.59 12.73
C PRO A 351 62.76 -16.48 11.58
N LYS A 352 62.47 -17.75 11.85
CA LYS A 352 61.91 -18.70 10.86
C LYS A 352 60.55 -18.28 10.30
N ALA A 353 59.86 -17.34 10.95
CA ALA A 353 58.62 -16.78 10.43
C ALA A 353 58.85 -16.08 9.07
N ASP A 354 59.96 -15.36 8.90
CA ASP A 354 60.28 -14.69 7.64
C ASP A 354 60.61 -15.71 6.53
N ASP A 355 61.34 -16.78 6.86
CA ASP A 355 61.65 -17.86 5.91
C ASP A 355 60.37 -18.47 5.31
N LEU A 356 59.36 -18.73 6.15
CA LEU A 356 58.06 -19.26 5.71
C LEU A 356 57.28 -18.25 4.88
N ILE A 357 57.31 -16.97 5.23
CA ILE A 357 56.66 -15.92 4.44
C ILE A 357 57.30 -15.76 3.07
N GLN A 358 58.64 -15.78 2.97
CA GLN A 358 59.32 -15.73 1.68
C GLN A 358 59.01 -16.96 0.82
N LEU A 359 58.89 -18.14 1.45
CA LEU A 359 58.50 -19.38 0.77
C LEU A 359 57.12 -19.27 0.09
N ILE A 360 56.14 -18.67 0.77
CA ILE A 360 54.76 -18.56 0.27
C ILE A 360 54.46 -17.24 -0.43
N ARG A 361 55.43 -16.33 -0.57
CA ARG A 361 55.25 -14.99 -1.13
C ARG A 361 54.49 -14.95 -2.47
N PRO A 362 54.71 -15.88 -3.43
CA PRO A 362 53.97 -15.88 -4.70
C PRO A 362 52.46 -16.12 -4.55
N SER A 363 52.03 -16.88 -3.54
CA SER A 363 50.64 -17.27 -3.29
C SER A 363 50.09 -16.71 -1.97
N LEU A 364 50.74 -15.68 -1.43
CA LEU A 364 50.40 -15.13 -0.11
C LEU A 364 48.99 -14.51 -0.10
N GLY A 365 48.53 -13.90 -1.20
CA GLY A 365 47.15 -13.41 -1.30
C GLY A 365 46.12 -14.52 -1.11
N GLU A 366 46.28 -15.63 -1.83
CA GLU A 366 45.41 -16.81 -1.70
C GLU A 366 45.49 -17.44 -0.29
N ALA A 367 46.69 -17.45 0.31
CA ALA A 367 46.89 -17.93 1.68
C ALA A 367 46.11 -17.08 2.69
N VAL A 368 46.10 -15.75 2.52
CA VAL A 368 45.33 -14.81 3.35
C VAL A 368 43.83 -15.07 3.17
N ASP A 369 43.34 -15.16 1.94
CA ASP A 369 41.92 -15.42 1.65
C ASP A 369 41.45 -16.75 2.24
N THR A 370 42.27 -17.79 2.12
CA THR A 370 42.00 -19.13 2.67
C THR A 370 41.94 -19.10 4.20
N CYS A 371 42.86 -18.39 4.86
CA CYS A 371 42.81 -18.19 6.31
C CYS A 371 41.56 -17.42 6.75
N ILE A 372 41.13 -16.39 6.00
CA ILE A 372 39.91 -15.62 6.29
C ILE A 372 38.66 -16.51 6.18
N LYS A 373 38.54 -17.27 5.08
CA LYS A 373 37.42 -18.21 4.87
C LYS A 373 37.41 -19.33 5.92
N ALA A 374 38.56 -19.94 6.19
CA ALA A 374 38.69 -20.95 7.24
C ALA A 374 38.25 -20.39 8.60
N ALA A 375 38.60 -19.13 8.92
CA ALA A 375 38.19 -18.49 10.16
C ALA A 375 36.66 -18.37 10.26
N ALA A 376 36.00 -18.00 9.17
CA ALA A 376 34.54 -17.86 9.12
C ALA A 376 33.81 -19.17 9.43
N HIS A 377 34.33 -20.31 8.96
CA HIS A 377 33.73 -21.62 9.21
C HIS A 377 34.04 -22.19 10.61
N GLU A 378 35.02 -21.66 11.35
CA GLU A 378 35.34 -22.16 12.68
C GLU A 378 34.31 -21.75 13.73
N TYR A 379 34.02 -22.67 14.67
CA TYR A 379 33.17 -22.39 15.84
C TYR A 379 33.98 -21.96 17.06
N ASN A 380 35.25 -22.38 17.14
CA ASN A 380 36.10 -22.08 18.28
C ASN A 380 36.71 -20.69 18.16
N ILE A 381 36.39 -19.80 19.10
CA ILE A 381 36.88 -18.41 19.14
C ILE A 381 38.42 -18.31 19.15
N HIS A 382 39.11 -19.28 19.74
CA HIS A 382 40.57 -19.32 19.73
C HIS A 382 41.10 -19.48 18.30
N TRP A 383 40.58 -20.47 17.55
CA TRP A 383 41.02 -20.74 16.18
C TRP A 383 40.59 -19.66 15.21
N GLN A 384 39.38 -19.09 15.35
CA GLN A 384 38.96 -17.90 14.62
C GLN A 384 39.98 -16.76 14.76
N LYS A 385 40.39 -16.43 16.00
CA LYS A 385 41.38 -15.38 16.27
C LYS A 385 42.75 -15.72 15.69
N SER A 386 43.23 -16.96 15.84
CA SER A 386 44.52 -17.38 15.32
C SER A 386 44.59 -17.25 13.79
N LEU A 387 43.54 -17.67 13.08
CA LEU A 387 43.46 -17.56 11.62
C LEU A 387 43.37 -16.10 11.15
N LEU A 388 42.58 -15.27 11.83
CA LEU A 388 42.51 -13.83 11.51
C LEU A 388 43.84 -13.11 11.79
N LYS A 389 44.57 -13.50 12.83
CA LYS A 389 45.93 -12.97 13.06
C LYS A 389 46.89 -13.38 11.94
N ALA A 390 46.82 -14.63 11.48
CA ALA A 390 47.63 -15.12 10.36
C ALA A 390 47.31 -14.34 9.07
N ALA A 391 46.02 -14.15 8.77
CA ALA A 391 45.58 -13.33 7.65
C ALA A 391 46.05 -11.86 7.77
N SER A 392 45.94 -11.27 8.96
CA SER A 392 46.44 -9.90 9.23
C SER A 392 47.95 -9.79 9.05
N TYR A 393 48.71 -10.83 9.41
CA TYR A 393 50.16 -10.87 9.20
C TYR A 393 50.50 -10.95 7.71
N GLY A 394 49.89 -11.87 6.96
CA GLY A 394 50.12 -11.99 5.52
C GLY A 394 49.75 -10.72 4.76
N LYS A 395 48.61 -10.10 5.12
CA LYS A 395 48.18 -8.81 4.57
C LYS A 395 49.22 -7.70 4.77
N SER A 396 49.92 -7.67 5.92
CA SER A 396 50.92 -6.63 6.20
C SER A 396 52.17 -6.70 5.31
N VAL A 397 52.37 -7.83 4.63
CA VAL A 397 53.51 -8.09 3.74
C VAL A 397 53.15 -7.83 2.26
N LEU A 398 51.86 -7.83 1.91
CA LEU A 398 51.39 -7.58 0.55
C LEU A 398 51.33 -6.07 0.26
N ASP A 399 51.86 -5.65 -0.89
CA ASP A 399 51.83 -4.24 -1.32
C ASP A 399 50.42 -3.79 -1.75
N LEU A 400 49.63 -4.70 -2.31
CA LEU A 400 48.27 -4.46 -2.80
C LEU A 400 47.36 -5.62 -2.38
N TYR A 401 46.43 -5.37 -1.46
CA TYR A 401 45.42 -6.35 -1.02
C TYR A 401 44.15 -5.63 -0.54
N SER A 402 42.97 -6.07 -0.99
CA SER A 402 41.71 -5.51 -0.50
C SER A 402 41.41 -5.99 0.90
N SER A 403 41.03 -5.07 1.79
CA SER A 403 40.75 -5.40 3.19
C SER A 403 39.30 -5.82 3.43
N ASP A 404 38.45 -5.74 2.41
CA ASP A 404 37.00 -5.82 2.56
C ASP A 404 36.58 -7.18 3.10
N ASP A 405 37.04 -8.28 2.48
CA ASP A 405 36.75 -9.66 2.93
C ASP A 405 37.20 -9.92 4.37
N PHE A 406 38.32 -9.31 4.79
CA PHE A 406 38.80 -9.43 6.16
C PHE A 406 37.89 -8.73 7.17
N VAL A 407 37.41 -7.52 6.82
CA VAL A 407 36.47 -6.74 7.65
C VAL A 407 35.13 -7.47 7.72
N ASP A 408 34.60 -7.90 6.58
CA ASP A 408 33.34 -8.65 6.48
C ASP A 408 33.38 -9.95 7.29
N ALA A 409 34.50 -10.68 7.27
CA ALA A 409 34.67 -11.88 8.08
C ALA A 409 34.69 -11.56 9.59
N CYS A 410 35.36 -10.47 10.00
CA CYS A 410 35.36 -10.03 11.40
C CYS A 410 33.96 -9.65 11.87
N ASP A 411 33.22 -8.91 11.04
CA ASP A 411 31.85 -8.47 11.33
C ASP A 411 30.91 -9.67 11.45
N THR A 412 31.00 -10.59 10.48
CA THR A 412 30.22 -11.84 10.46
C THR A 412 30.52 -12.70 11.68
N LEU A 413 31.79 -12.91 12.02
CA LEU A 413 32.18 -13.72 13.17
C LEU A 413 31.72 -13.11 14.49
N ARG A 414 31.72 -11.78 14.61
CA ARG A 414 31.22 -11.10 15.80
C ARG A 414 29.73 -11.36 16.00
N VAL A 415 28.94 -11.28 14.92
CA VAL A 415 27.51 -11.57 14.92
C VAL A 415 27.25 -13.05 15.22
N LEU A 416 27.91 -13.96 14.51
CA LEU A 416 27.78 -15.41 14.69
C LEU A 416 28.10 -15.83 16.13
N ASN A 417 29.20 -15.34 16.70
CA ASN A 417 29.56 -15.68 18.08
C ASN A 417 28.55 -15.15 19.11
N ALA A 418 27.91 -14.01 18.84
CA ALA A 418 26.88 -13.47 19.73
C ALA A 418 25.59 -14.31 19.70
N VAL A 419 25.14 -14.74 18.52
CA VAL A 419 23.90 -15.54 18.39
C VAL A 419 24.10 -17.01 18.76
N ARG A 420 25.31 -17.54 18.61
CA ARG A 420 25.70 -18.89 19.07
C ARG A 420 25.71 -19.01 20.60
N PHE A 421 25.79 -17.90 21.33
CA PHE A 421 25.81 -17.94 22.79
C PHE A 421 24.54 -18.62 23.34
N TYR A 422 24.70 -19.45 24.38
CA TYR A 422 23.66 -20.37 24.84
C TYR A 422 22.36 -19.68 25.29
N GLU A 423 22.43 -18.45 25.81
CA GLU A 423 21.23 -17.67 26.20
C GLU A 423 20.33 -17.32 25.01
N VAL A 424 20.93 -17.21 23.81
CA VAL A 424 20.23 -16.99 22.54
C VAL A 424 19.91 -18.33 21.87
N GLY A 425 20.89 -19.24 21.81
CA GLY A 425 20.72 -20.62 21.36
C GLY A 425 20.50 -20.78 19.85
N LEU A 426 21.17 -19.96 19.03
CA LEU A 426 21.14 -20.02 17.55
C LEU A 426 22.52 -20.45 17.00
N PRO A 427 22.80 -21.76 16.85
CA PRO A 427 24.11 -22.28 16.48
C PRO A 427 24.40 -22.17 14.96
N LEU A 428 24.15 -21.01 14.37
CA LEU A 428 24.27 -20.76 12.94
C LEU A 428 25.68 -21.04 12.41
N SER A 429 25.76 -21.73 11.28
CA SER A 429 26.98 -21.82 10.48
C SER A 429 27.18 -20.57 9.62
N TYR A 430 28.39 -20.39 9.08
CA TYR A 430 28.67 -19.31 8.14
C TYR A 430 27.83 -19.43 6.86
N ASP A 431 27.69 -20.64 6.31
CA ASP A 431 26.90 -20.88 5.10
C ASP A 431 25.41 -20.62 5.31
N GLN A 432 24.89 -21.01 6.47
CA GLN A 432 23.50 -20.73 6.87
C GLN A 432 23.27 -19.23 7.00
N TYR A 433 24.17 -18.50 7.66
CA TYR A 433 24.08 -17.04 7.82
C TYR A 433 24.09 -16.31 6.47
N ARG A 434 24.96 -16.72 5.54
CA ARG A 434 25.02 -16.11 4.20
C ARG A 434 23.75 -16.35 3.39
N ARG A 435 23.17 -17.55 3.47
CA ARG A 435 21.93 -17.89 2.74
C ARG A 435 20.69 -17.21 3.34
N MET A 436 20.60 -17.19 4.67
CA MET A 436 19.48 -16.59 5.38
C MET A 436 19.50 -15.05 5.28
N THR A 437 20.69 -14.46 5.17
CA THR A 437 20.98 -13.02 5.24
C THR A 437 20.88 -12.41 6.64
N PRO A 438 21.60 -11.30 6.91
CA PRO A 438 21.57 -10.63 8.20
C PRO A 438 20.20 -10.05 8.57
N GLU A 439 19.40 -9.61 7.60
CA GLU A 439 18.07 -9.03 7.81
C GLU A 439 17.11 -10.06 8.40
N LYS A 440 17.09 -11.28 7.86
CA LYS A 440 16.26 -12.36 8.40
C LYS A 440 16.77 -12.86 9.75
N LEU A 441 18.08 -12.78 10.03
CA LEU A 441 18.58 -13.04 11.39
C LEU A 441 17.99 -12.06 12.40
N VAL A 442 17.97 -10.77 12.06
CA VAL A 442 17.39 -9.72 12.91
C VAL A 442 15.89 -9.96 13.13
N GLU A 443 15.17 -10.38 12.09
CA GLU A 443 13.75 -10.78 12.20
C GLU A 443 13.58 -11.98 13.15
N ARG A 444 14.38 -13.05 12.99
CA ARG A 444 14.38 -14.22 13.88
C ARG A 444 14.66 -13.88 15.34
N LEU A 445 15.61 -12.98 15.61
CA LEU A 445 15.90 -12.50 16.97
C LEU A 445 14.74 -11.66 17.52
N THR A 446 14.10 -10.86 16.67
CA THR A 446 12.95 -10.02 17.02
C THR A 446 11.74 -10.89 17.39
N ASN A 447 11.48 -11.96 16.65
CA ASN A 447 10.41 -12.94 16.94
C ASN A 447 10.64 -13.69 18.26
N ARG A 448 11.90 -13.88 18.66
CA ARG A 448 12.31 -14.44 19.96
C ARG A 448 12.27 -13.43 21.12
N SER A 449 11.88 -12.18 20.87
CA SER A 449 11.93 -11.09 21.85
C SER A 449 13.34 -10.70 22.33
N GLU A 450 14.41 -11.06 21.59
CA GLU A 450 15.80 -10.68 21.88
C GLU A 450 16.12 -9.28 21.34
N TYR A 451 15.29 -8.28 21.68
CA TYR A 451 15.30 -6.94 21.08
C TYR A 451 16.63 -6.19 21.25
N LEU A 452 17.28 -6.31 22.40
CA LEU A 452 18.55 -5.63 22.66
C LEU A 452 19.66 -6.14 21.72
N LEU A 453 19.73 -7.45 21.53
CA LEU A 453 20.71 -8.06 20.65
C LEU A 453 20.40 -7.73 19.19
N ALA A 454 19.13 -7.82 18.79
CA ALA A 454 18.68 -7.44 17.45
C ALA A 454 19.04 -5.99 17.11
N LEU A 455 18.81 -5.04 18.04
CA LEU A 455 19.18 -3.63 17.86
C LEU A 455 20.69 -3.44 17.73
N ARG A 456 21.48 -4.08 18.60
CA ARG A 456 22.95 -3.99 18.53
C ARG A 456 23.52 -4.54 17.23
N ILE A 457 22.98 -5.65 16.73
CA ILE A 457 23.39 -6.23 15.45
C ILE A 457 22.97 -5.31 14.30
N ALA A 458 21.74 -4.79 14.32
CA ALA A 458 21.27 -3.88 13.28
C ALA A 458 22.09 -2.58 13.24
N GLU A 459 22.41 -1.98 14.38
CA GLU A 459 23.27 -0.80 14.47
C GLU A 459 24.70 -1.10 13.99
N TYR A 460 25.25 -2.26 14.35
CA TYR A 460 26.58 -2.69 13.97
C TYR A 460 26.72 -2.94 12.46
N LEU A 461 25.71 -3.55 11.84
CA LEU A 461 25.68 -3.85 10.40
C LEU A 461 25.01 -2.73 9.57
N HIS A 462 24.65 -1.61 10.18
CA HIS A 462 23.95 -0.50 9.54
C HIS A 462 22.61 -0.88 8.86
N LEU A 463 21.88 -1.82 9.46
CA LEU A 463 20.56 -2.27 9.01
C LEU A 463 19.44 -1.40 9.60
N PRO A 464 18.28 -1.31 8.92
CA PRO A 464 17.15 -0.55 9.42
C PRO A 464 16.52 -1.20 10.67
N ALA A 465 16.38 -0.41 11.73
CA ALA A 465 15.84 -0.86 13.03
C ALA A 465 14.33 -0.61 13.21
N ASN A 466 13.64 -0.09 12.18
CA ASN A 466 12.23 0.28 12.25
C ASN A 466 11.32 -0.93 12.55
N GLN A 467 11.59 -2.08 11.95
CA GLN A 467 10.81 -3.31 12.19
C GLN A 467 10.97 -3.81 13.64
N ILE A 468 12.18 -3.71 14.20
CA ILE A 468 12.46 -4.12 15.59
C ILE A 468 11.65 -3.26 16.57
N HIS A 469 11.63 -1.94 16.34
CA HIS A 469 10.88 -0.99 17.15
C HIS A 469 9.36 -1.19 17.04
N GLY A 470 8.85 -1.43 15.82
CA GLY A 470 7.43 -1.74 15.60
C GLY A 470 7.00 -3.01 16.31
N HIS A 471 7.73 -4.11 16.11
CA HIS A 471 7.44 -5.40 16.75
C HIS A 471 7.52 -5.32 18.28
N TRP A 472 8.52 -4.60 18.83
CA TRP A 472 8.61 -4.37 20.27
C TRP A 472 7.38 -3.63 20.81
N ALA A 473 6.91 -2.60 20.11
CA ALA A 473 5.75 -1.83 20.54
C ALA A 473 4.46 -2.67 20.49
N GLN A 474 4.25 -3.45 19.43
CA GLN A 474 3.14 -4.41 19.33
C GLN A 474 3.17 -5.40 20.50
N GLN A 475 4.33 -6.00 20.77
CA GLN A 475 4.46 -6.96 21.86
C GLN A 475 4.25 -6.33 23.24
N LYS A 476 4.71 -5.09 23.45
CA LYS A 476 4.46 -4.36 24.69
C LYS A 476 2.97 -4.12 24.90
N VAL A 477 2.21 -3.83 23.84
CA VAL A 477 0.74 -3.67 23.91
C VAL A 477 0.05 -4.99 24.27
N ARG A 478 0.46 -6.09 23.65
CA ARG A 478 -0.14 -7.43 23.85
C ARG A 478 0.10 -7.97 25.26
N VAL A 479 1.34 -7.86 25.75
CA VAL A 479 1.75 -8.52 27.00
C VAL A 479 1.58 -7.65 28.25
N SER A 480 1.67 -6.33 28.13
CA SER A 480 1.67 -5.45 29.31
C SER A 480 0.29 -5.40 29.99
N THR A 481 0.28 -5.54 31.32
CA THR A 481 -0.90 -5.32 32.17
C THR A 481 -0.94 -3.91 32.76
N ASP A 482 -0.03 -3.01 32.33
CA ASP A 482 0.06 -1.64 32.81
C ASP A 482 -1.14 -0.81 32.30
N PRO A 483 -1.46 0.34 32.92
CA PRO A 483 -2.52 1.24 32.44
C PRO A 483 -2.27 1.72 31.00
N GLU A 484 -3.35 1.86 30.21
CA GLU A 484 -3.25 2.22 28.77
C GLU A 484 -2.48 3.54 28.54
N GLU A 485 -2.66 4.54 29.38
CA GLU A 485 -1.96 5.84 29.30
C GLU A 485 -0.43 5.70 29.50
N GLU A 486 -0.01 4.81 30.41
CA GLU A 486 1.41 4.54 30.66
C GLU A 486 2.03 3.77 29.49
N ILE A 487 1.29 2.83 28.90
CA ILE A 487 1.73 2.11 27.70
C ILE A 487 1.89 3.07 26.53
N CYS A 488 0.89 3.91 26.28
CA CYS A 488 0.89 4.91 25.22
C CYS A 488 2.10 5.86 25.36
N SER A 489 2.26 6.48 26.54
CA SER A 489 3.36 7.42 26.80
C SER A 489 4.75 6.77 26.69
N LEU A 490 4.91 5.52 27.13
CA LEU A 490 6.16 4.78 26.98
C LEU A 490 6.49 4.49 25.52
N ILE A 491 5.52 4.02 24.73
CA ILE A 491 5.70 3.72 23.31
C ILE A 491 6.06 5.00 22.56
N VAL A 492 5.29 6.07 22.73
CA VAL A 492 5.54 7.36 22.08
C VAL A 492 6.92 7.90 22.46
N LYS A 493 7.30 7.84 23.74
CA LYS A 493 8.63 8.28 24.20
C LYS A 493 9.77 7.52 23.56
N LYS A 494 9.63 6.20 23.36
CA LYS A 494 10.68 5.37 22.74
C LYS A 494 10.72 5.48 21.22
N LEU A 495 9.58 5.69 20.57
CA LEU A 495 9.47 5.79 19.12
C LEU A 495 9.68 7.23 18.62
N HIS A 496 9.65 8.23 19.49
CA HIS A 496 9.89 9.61 19.12
C HIS A 496 11.26 9.79 18.44
N GLY A 497 11.26 10.38 17.25
CA GLY A 497 12.48 10.60 16.46
C GLY A 497 13.01 9.36 15.73
N LYS A 498 12.31 8.22 15.75
CA LYS A 498 12.66 7.02 14.98
C LYS A 498 11.89 6.99 13.65
N PRO A 499 12.55 7.15 12.49
CA PRO A 499 11.87 7.14 11.21
C PRO A 499 11.40 5.73 10.82
N GLY A 500 10.29 5.65 10.08
CA GLY A 500 9.85 4.42 9.41
C GLY A 500 9.03 3.44 10.24
N VAL A 501 8.67 3.76 11.48
CA VAL A 501 7.75 2.95 12.31
C VAL A 501 6.30 3.35 12.03
N SER A 502 5.43 2.38 11.73
CA SER A 502 4.00 2.63 11.56
C SER A 502 3.29 2.51 12.90
N PHE A 503 2.66 3.59 13.36
CA PHE A 503 1.79 3.55 14.54
C PHE A 503 0.46 2.83 14.26
N GLU A 504 0.05 2.75 12.99
CA GLU A 504 -1.13 2.00 12.57
C GLU A 504 -1.05 0.51 12.93
N GLU A 505 0.10 -0.13 12.69
CA GLU A 505 0.30 -1.56 13.00
C GLU A 505 0.29 -1.83 14.52
N ILE A 506 0.73 -0.86 15.31
CA ILE A 506 0.71 -0.92 16.78
C ILE A 506 -0.72 -0.68 17.29
N ALA A 507 -1.43 0.29 16.72
CA ALA A 507 -2.83 0.56 17.04
C ALA A 507 -3.75 -0.61 16.69
N ARG A 508 -3.48 -1.30 15.57
CA ARG A 508 -4.19 -2.53 15.19
C ARG A 508 -3.99 -3.63 16.24
N ALA A 509 -2.75 -3.86 16.66
CA ALA A 509 -2.46 -4.82 17.74
C ALA A 509 -3.18 -4.45 19.04
N ALA A 510 -3.30 -3.15 19.39
CA ALA A 510 -4.08 -2.72 20.55
C ALA A 510 -5.58 -2.99 20.40
N TYR A 511 -6.12 -2.79 19.20
CA TYR A 511 -7.52 -3.06 18.90
C TYR A 511 -7.85 -4.55 18.94
N ASP A 512 -6.98 -5.41 18.40
CA ASP A 512 -7.14 -6.86 18.39
C ASP A 512 -7.14 -7.43 19.83
N GLU A 513 -6.39 -6.81 20.74
CA GLU A 513 -6.39 -7.08 22.19
C GLU A 513 -7.60 -6.46 22.94
N GLY A 514 -8.50 -5.78 22.23
CA GLY A 514 -9.69 -5.13 22.80
C GLY A 514 -9.45 -3.77 23.45
N ARG A 515 -8.25 -3.19 23.34
CA ARG A 515 -7.87 -1.88 23.94
C ARG A 515 -8.16 -0.72 22.99
N VAL A 516 -9.45 -0.44 22.78
CA VAL A 516 -9.91 0.56 21.79
C VAL A 516 -9.38 1.96 22.08
N ARG A 517 -9.33 2.40 23.35
CA ARG A 517 -8.85 3.74 23.71
C ARG A 517 -7.36 3.90 23.38
N LEU A 518 -6.52 2.98 23.86
CA LEU A 518 -5.12 2.91 23.48
C LEU A 518 -4.91 2.90 21.95
N ALA A 519 -5.70 2.12 21.22
CA ALA A 519 -5.62 2.07 19.76
C ALA A 519 -5.87 3.45 19.13
N THR A 520 -6.92 4.16 19.55
CA THR A 520 -7.23 5.50 19.04
C THR A 520 -6.17 6.54 19.40
N GLU A 521 -5.59 6.47 20.60
CA GLU A 521 -4.53 7.39 21.03
C GLU A 521 -3.23 7.18 20.24
N LEU A 522 -2.78 5.92 20.10
CA LEU A 522 -1.59 5.58 19.32
C LEU A 522 -1.75 5.98 17.87
N LEU A 523 -2.95 5.83 17.31
CA LEU A 523 -3.24 6.13 15.92
C LEU A 523 -3.18 7.63 15.60
N ASN A 524 -3.33 8.52 16.60
CA ASN A 524 -3.11 9.97 16.42
C ASN A 524 -1.65 10.32 16.10
N TYR A 525 -0.71 9.42 16.40
CA TYR A 525 0.71 9.60 16.10
C TYR A 525 1.11 9.01 14.73
N GLU A 526 0.20 8.37 13.99
CA GLU A 526 0.47 7.96 12.60
C GLU A 526 0.39 9.18 11.67
N PRO A 527 1.50 9.55 10.98
CA PRO A 527 1.51 10.74 10.12
C PRO A 527 0.71 10.55 8.83
N ARG A 528 0.43 9.31 8.41
CA ARG A 528 -0.26 8.99 7.16
C ARG A 528 -1.75 8.82 7.39
N ALA A 529 -2.53 9.84 7.04
CA ALA A 529 -3.99 9.80 7.14
C ALA A 529 -4.62 8.61 6.37
N GLY A 530 -4.07 8.24 5.21
CA GLY A 530 -4.54 7.10 4.43
C GLY A 530 -4.39 5.74 5.13
N LYS A 531 -3.52 5.63 6.14
CA LYS A 531 -3.47 4.46 7.04
C LYS A 531 -4.36 4.62 8.26
N GLN A 532 -4.48 5.86 8.76
CA GLN A 532 -5.26 6.21 9.93
C GLN A 532 -6.76 5.95 9.73
N VAL A 533 -7.31 6.48 8.63
CA VAL A 533 -8.76 6.53 8.38
C VAL A 533 -9.36 5.13 8.18
N PRO A 534 -8.80 4.21 7.37
CA PRO A 534 -9.33 2.87 7.24
C PRO A 534 -9.39 2.10 8.57
N LEU A 535 -8.36 2.24 9.42
CA LEU A 535 -8.37 1.60 10.74
C LEU A 535 -9.45 2.20 11.65
N LEU A 536 -9.61 3.52 11.69
CA LEU A 536 -10.70 4.18 12.43
C LEU A 536 -12.08 3.70 11.99
N LEU A 537 -12.30 3.54 10.68
CA LEU A 537 -13.56 3.00 10.15
C LEU A 537 -13.81 1.55 10.60
N ASN A 538 -12.77 0.71 10.60
CA ASN A 538 -12.84 -0.67 11.09
C ASN A 538 -13.16 -0.73 12.59
N MET A 539 -12.62 0.20 13.38
CA MET A 539 -12.91 0.35 14.82
C MET A 539 -14.29 0.97 15.10
N LYS A 540 -15.07 1.32 14.07
CA LYS A 540 -16.37 2.01 14.14
C LYS A 540 -16.31 3.44 14.70
N GLU A 541 -15.14 4.06 14.70
CA GLU A 541 -14.92 5.46 15.09
C GLU A 541 -15.16 6.41 13.91
N ASP A 542 -16.40 6.37 13.41
CA ASP A 542 -16.86 7.01 12.17
C ASP A 542 -16.62 8.54 12.16
N THR A 543 -16.89 9.21 13.28
CA THR A 543 -16.74 10.67 13.38
C THR A 543 -15.28 11.09 13.37
N ILE A 544 -14.43 10.37 14.10
CA ILE A 544 -12.99 10.62 14.16
C ILE A 544 -12.35 10.34 12.79
N ALA A 545 -12.79 9.27 12.11
CA ALA A 545 -12.35 8.95 10.75
C ALA A 545 -12.63 10.09 9.77
N LEU A 546 -13.83 10.69 9.82
CA LEU A 546 -14.20 11.81 8.97
C LEU A 546 -13.38 13.07 9.32
N ASP A 547 -13.20 13.38 10.60
CA ASP A 547 -12.39 14.52 11.04
C ASP A 547 -10.93 14.39 10.56
N LYS A 548 -10.34 13.20 10.70
CA LYS A 548 -8.97 12.92 10.22
C LYS A 548 -8.85 12.94 8.70
N ALA A 549 -9.86 12.48 7.97
CA ALA A 549 -9.89 12.62 6.52
C ALA A 549 -9.93 14.10 6.11
N ILE A 550 -10.73 14.93 6.79
CA ILE A 550 -10.81 16.38 6.52
C ILE A 550 -9.48 17.06 6.83
N GLU A 551 -8.87 16.77 7.98
CA GLU A 551 -7.55 17.31 8.38
C GLU A 551 -6.44 16.94 7.38
N SER A 552 -6.55 15.79 6.71
CA SER A 552 -5.58 15.37 5.70
C SER A 552 -5.62 16.20 4.41
N GLY A 553 -6.74 16.84 4.12
CA GLY A 553 -6.98 17.55 2.85
C GLY A 553 -7.14 16.65 1.63
N ASP A 554 -7.06 15.32 1.78
CA ASP A 554 -7.24 14.36 0.70
C ASP A 554 -8.74 14.19 0.39
N THR A 555 -9.16 14.71 -0.77
CA THR A 555 -10.56 14.68 -1.20
C THR A 555 -11.05 13.26 -1.45
N ASP A 556 -10.19 12.36 -1.94
CA ASP A 556 -10.56 10.96 -2.20
C ASP A 556 -10.81 10.23 -0.87
N LEU A 557 -9.94 10.46 0.11
CA LEU A 557 -10.09 9.88 1.45
C LEU A 557 -11.37 10.38 2.15
N ILE A 558 -11.67 11.68 2.04
CA ILE A 558 -12.93 12.24 2.57
C ILE A 558 -14.13 11.59 1.89
N TYR A 559 -14.10 11.49 0.55
CA TYR A 559 -15.19 10.88 -0.21
C TYR A 559 -15.39 9.41 0.12
N HIS A 560 -14.31 8.65 0.29
CA HIS A 560 -14.33 7.25 0.73
C HIS A 560 -15.06 7.11 2.08
N VAL A 561 -14.73 7.96 3.06
CA VAL A 561 -15.42 7.97 4.36
C VAL A 561 -16.90 8.31 4.19
N LEU A 562 -17.23 9.35 3.41
CA LEU A 562 -18.62 9.78 3.20
C LEU A 562 -19.47 8.69 2.56
N LEU A 563 -18.95 7.97 1.56
CA LEU A 563 -19.64 6.84 0.95
C LEU A 563 -19.86 5.70 1.94
N HIS A 564 -18.86 5.38 2.76
CA HIS A 564 -18.99 4.37 3.81
C HIS A 564 -20.07 4.76 4.83
N LEU A 565 -20.07 6.01 5.30
CA LEU A 565 -21.09 6.50 6.25
C LEU A 565 -22.49 6.54 5.63
N ARG A 566 -22.62 6.96 4.37
CA ARG A 566 -23.91 6.97 3.64
C ARG A 566 -24.51 5.57 3.53
N LYS A 567 -23.68 4.53 3.34
CA LYS A 567 -24.14 3.14 3.28
C LYS A 567 -24.51 2.57 4.65
N LYS A 568 -23.79 2.97 5.71
CA LYS A 568 -23.91 2.42 7.06
C LYS A 568 -25.03 3.09 7.88
N LEU A 569 -25.20 4.40 7.76
CA LEU A 569 -26.06 5.19 8.64
C LEU A 569 -27.40 5.53 7.99
N PRO A 570 -28.49 5.65 8.77
CA PRO A 570 -29.72 6.26 8.31
C PRO A 570 -29.48 7.71 7.86
N LEU A 571 -30.23 8.15 6.85
CA LEU A 571 -29.99 9.43 6.17
C LEU A 571 -29.96 10.64 7.13
N ALA A 572 -30.87 10.69 8.10
CA ALA A 572 -30.90 11.77 9.09
C ALA A 572 -29.66 11.79 10.01
N SER A 573 -29.12 10.62 10.37
CA SER A 573 -27.90 10.53 11.18
C SER A 573 -26.67 10.90 10.37
N PHE A 574 -26.64 10.53 9.08
CA PHE A 574 -25.60 10.96 8.14
C PHE A 574 -25.56 12.49 8.01
N PHE A 575 -26.72 13.13 7.76
CA PHE A 575 -26.82 14.59 7.67
C PHE A 575 -26.39 15.30 8.95
N ARG A 576 -26.79 14.80 10.12
CA ARG A 576 -26.34 15.35 11.40
C ARG A 576 -24.81 15.34 11.54
N ILE A 577 -24.13 14.31 11.06
CA ILE A 577 -22.67 14.18 11.14
C ILE A 577 -21.97 15.13 10.16
N ILE A 578 -22.46 15.25 8.93
CA ILE A 578 -21.80 16.11 7.93
C ILE A 578 -22.09 17.59 8.16
N ASN A 579 -23.28 17.98 8.65
CA ASN A 579 -23.65 19.40 8.79
C ASN A 579 -22.73 20.18 9.75
N SER A 580 -22.14 19.51 10.74
CA SER A 580 -21.14 20.14 11.62
C SER A 580 -19.77 20.33 10.97
N ARG A 581 -19.58 19.88 9.72
CA ARG A 581 -18.31 19.79 8.99
C ARG A 581 -18.45 20.38 7.57
N PRO A 582 -18.19 21.68 7.39
CA PRO A 582 -18.46 22.37 6.12
C PRO A 582 -17.84 21.73 4.87
N VAL A 583 -16.62 21.19 4.97
CA VAL A 583 -15.93 20.53 3.85
C VAL A 583 -16.65 19.25 3.44
N ALA A 584 -17.10 18.44 4.41
CA ALA A 584 -17.88 17.23 4.14
C ALA A 584 -19.21 17.58 3.48
N THR A 585 -19.93 18.57 4.02
CA THR A 585 -21.19 19.05 3.43
C THR A 585 -20.98 19.53 2.00
N ALA A 586 -19.96 20.35 1.74
CA ALA A 586 -19.68 20.87 0.40
C ALA A 586 -19.37 19.76 -0.61
N LEU A 587 -18.64 18.72 -0.21
CA LEU A 587 -18.34 17.57 -1.07
C LEU A 587 -19.59 16.73 -1.36
N VAL A 588 -20.43 16.48 -0.35
CA VAL A 588 -21.71 15.80 -0.56
C VAL A 588 -22.61 16.62 -1.50
N GLU A 589 -22.68 17.93 -1.31
CA GLU A 589 -23.44 18.81 -2.18
C GLU A 589 -22.94 18.76 -3.62
N SER A 590 -21.64 18.95 -3.84
CA SER A 590 -21.02 18.94 -5.16
C SER A 590 -21.25 17.61 -5.88
N SER A 591 -21.18 16.48 -5.17
CA SER A 591 -21.44 15.14 -5.72
C SER A 591 -22.92 14.95 -6.08
N ALA A 592 -23.82 15.43 -5.22
CA ALA A 592 -25.25 15.20 -5.34
C ALA A 592 -25.92 16.04 -6.45
N TRP A 593 -25.33 17.18 -6.83
CA TRP A 593 -25.84 18.02 -7.93
C TRP A 593 -26.02 17.26 -9.25
N ASP A 594 -25.08 16.36 -9.56
CA ASP A 594 -25.10 15.55 -10.78
C ASP A 594 -25.80 14.19 -10.62
N GLN A 595 -25.70 13.59 -9.42
CA GLN A 595 -26.11 12.20 -9.21
C GLN A 595 -27.48 12.04 -8.54
N ASP A 596 -27.83 12.92 -7.60
CA ASP A 596 -28.95 12.69 -6.69
C ASP A 596 -29.52 14.01 -6.12
N ARG A 597 -30.47 14.60 -6.85
CA ARG A 597 -31.12 15.86 -6.43
C ARG A 597 -32.13 15.69 -5.30
N GLU A 598 -32.63 14.48 -5.06
CA GLU A 598 -33.55 14.22 -3.93
C GLU A 598 -32.79 14.31 -2.61
N LEU A 599 -31.56 13.76 -2.57
CA LEU A 599 -30.67 13.90 -1.43
C LEU A 599 -30.43 15.36 -1.03
N LEU A 600 -30.23 16.26 -2.01
CA LEU A 600 -30.06 17.69 -1.75
C LEU A 600 -31.30 18.33 -1.12
N LYS A 601 -32.51 17.93 -1.55
CA LYS A 601 -33.75 18.44 -0.95
C LYS A 601 -33.84 18.06 0.52
N ASP A 602 -33.56 16.80 0.83
CA ASP A 602 -33.62 16.30 2.20
C ASP A 602 -32.53 16.95 3.08
N LEU A 603 -31.33 17.14 2.53
CA LEU A 603 -30.22 17.82 3.21
C LEU A 603 -30.59 19.26 3.58
N TYR A 604 -31.03 20.05 2.59
CA TYR A 604 -31.40 21.45 2.81
C TYR A 604 -32.62 21.61 3.70
N TYR A 605 -33.56 20.66 3.67
CA TYR A 605 -34.71 20.65 4.56
C TYR A 605 -34.31 20.39 6.02
N GLN A 606 -33.45 19.38 6.27
CA GLN A 606 -33.03 19.05 7.62
C GLN A 606 -32.14 20.13 8.27
N ASP A 607 -31.35 20.85 7.46
CA ASP A 607 -30.46 21.92 7.95
C ASP A 607 -31.13 23.31 7.98
N ASP A 608 -32.44 23.39 7.70
CA ASP A 608 -33.23 24.64 7.58
C ASP A 608 -32.65 25.66 6.56
N ARG A 609 -31.93 25.16 5.55
CA ARG A 609 -31.33 25.96 4.46
C ARG A 609 -32.35 26.24 3.36
N ARG A 610 -33.33 27.07 3.70
CA ARG A 610 -34.49 27.35 2.84
C ARG A 610 -34.12 28.01 1.51
N LEU A 611 -33.11 28.88 1.50
CA LEU A 611 -32.63 29.55 0.28
C LEU A 611 -32.06 28.54 -0.72
N ASP A 612 -31.22 27.61 -0.26
CA ASP A 612 -30.60 26.60 -1.11
C ASP A 612 -31.62 25.61 -1.66
N GLY A 613 -32.58 25.17 -0.82
CA GLY A 613 -33.71 24.37 -1.29
C GLY A 613 -34.58 25.08 -2.33
N SER A 614 -34.79 26.40 -2.18
CA SER A 614 -35.50 27.21 -3.19
C SER A 614 -34.68 27.37 -4.47
N ASN A 615 -33.36 27.54 -4.38
CA ASN A 615 -32.46 27.63 -5.53
C ASN A 615 -32.45 26.33 -6.34
N LEU A 616 -32.51 25.17 -5.67
CA LEU A 616 -32.62 23.87 -6.33
C LEU A 616 -33.95 23.74 -7.10
N LEU A 617 -35.07 24.19 -6.51
CA LEU A 617 -36.35 24.20 -7.22
C LEU A 617 -36.37 25.20 -8.39
N LEU A 618 -35.66 26.32 -8.27
CA LEU A 618 -35.49 27.29 -9.34
C LEU A 618 -34.66 26.72 -10.51
N SER A 619 -33.56 26.02 -10.23
CA SER A 619 -32.76 25.36 -11.27
C SER A 619 -33.55 24.24 -11.96
N GLU A 620 -34.36 23.48 -11.21
CA GLU A 620 -35.32 22.52 -11.77
C GLU A 620 -36.37 23.20 -12.65
N ALA A 621 -36.83 24.39 -12.30
CA ALA A 621 -37.79 25.16 -13.10
C ALA A 621 -37.18 25.63 -14.44
N ILE A 622 -35.94 26.09 -14.43
CA ILE A 622 -35.22 26.53 -15.64
C ILE A 622 -34.98 25.35 -16.59
N ALA A 623 -34.77 24.15 -16.06
CA ALA A 623 -34.57 22.93 -16.86
C ALA A 623 -35.87 22.34 -17.45
N GLN A 624 -37.06 22.87 -17.11
CA GLN A 624 -38.32 22.34 -17.67
C GLN A 624 -38.54 22.81 -19.11
N GLU A 625 -38.95 21.90 -19.98
CA GLU A 625 -39.33 22.21 -21.37
C GLU A 625 -40.75 22.79 -21.47
N SER A 626 -41.63 22.44 -20.53
CA SER A 626 -43.01 22.91 -20.50
C SER A 626 -43.20 24.12 -19.60
N HIS A 627 -43.82 25.17 -20.13
CA HIS A 627 -44.12 26.39 -19.37
C HIS A 627 -45.05 26.16 -18.18
N THR A 628 -45.97 25.19 -18.27
CA THR A 628 -46.85 24.85 -17.12
C THR A 628 -46.04 24.20 -16.00
N ALA A 629 -45.16 23.26 -16.35
CA ALA A 629 -44.27 22.60 -15.39
C ALA A 629 -43.28 23.60 -14.76
N GLN A 630 -42.74 24.53 -15.56
CA GLN A 630 -41.89 25.63 -15.09
C GLN A 630 -42.64 26.51 -14.07
N GLN A 631 -43.88 26.92 -14.37
CA GLN A 631 -44.69 27.70 -13.44
C GLN A 631 -44.97 26.95 -12.13
N ASP A 632 -45.24 25.65 -12.19
CA ASP A 632 -45.52 24.87 -10.98
C ASP A 632 -44.28 24.73 -10.09
N LYS A 633 -43.09 24.56 -10.68
CA LYS A 633 -41.81 24.56 -9.94
C LYS A 633 -41.51 25.92 -9.31
N LEU A 634 -41.75 27.03 -10.03
CA LEU A 634 -41.60 28.38 -9.47
C LEU A 634 -42.56 28.64 -8.30
N LYS A 635 -43.81 28.17 -8.40
CA LYS A 635 -44.77 28.24 -7.27
C LYS A 635 -44.29 27.45 -6.07
N LEU A 636 -43.74 26.25 -6.28
CA LEU A 636 -43.16 25.45 -5.20
C LEU A 636 -41.96 26.15 -4.55
N ALA A 637 -41.06 26.74 -5.34
CA ALA A 637 -39.92 27.51 -4.83
C ALA A 637 -40.36 28.72 -4.00
N SER A 638 -41.35 29.50 -4.49
CA SER A 638 -41.94 30.62 -3.74
C SER A 638 -42.60 30.17 -2.43
N LYS A 639 -43.35 29.06 -2.46
CA LYS A 639 -43.99 28.48 -1.28
C LYS A 639 -42.95 28.00 -0.25
N TYR A 640 -41.83 27.47 -0.70
CA TYR A 640 -40.75 27.01 0.18
C TYR A 640 -40.16 28.15 1.03
N LEU A 641 -40.15 29.37 0.51
CA LEU A 641 -39.70 30.57 1.22
C LEU A 641 -40.83 31.30 1.96
N GLN A 642 -42.06 30.80 1.94
CA GLN A 642 -43.25 31.54 2.40
C GLN A 642 -43.17 31.96 3.86
N ASP A 643 -42.66 31.08 4.71
CA ASP A 643 -42.58 31.27 6.17
C ASP A 643 -41.21 31.83 6.62
N SER A 644 -40.30 32.12 5.68
CA SER A 644 -39.01 32.72 6.01
C SER A 644 -39.16 34.21 6.35
N ARG A 645 -38.53 34.63 7.45
CA ARG A 645 -38.48 36.03 7.90
C ARG A 645 -37.18 36.73 7.50
N ASP A 646 -36.26 36.01 6.87
CA ASP A 646 -35.00 36.57 6.42
C ASP A 646 -35.21 37.52 5.24
N SER A 647 -34.54 38.67 5.27
CA SER A 647 -34.68 39.72 4.26
C SER A 647 -34.27 39.23 2.88
N THR A 648 -33.23 38.38 2.81
CA THR A 648 -32.77 37.84 1.53
C THR A 648 -33.76 36.83 0.95
N ALA A 649 -34.34 35.98 1.80
CA ALA A 649 -35.40 35.04 1.41
C ALA A 649 -36.67 35.76 0.95
N VAL A 650 -37.06 36.86 1.63
CA VAL A 650 -38.20 37.68 1.23
C VAL A 650 -37.96 38.32 -0.14
N PHE A 651 -36.76 38.86 -0.37
CA PHE A 651 -36.39 39.40 -1.67
C PHE A 651 -36.42 38.34 -2.77
N GLN A 652 -35.81 37.17 -2.52
CA GLN A 652 -35.78 36.09 -3.49
C GLN A 652 -37.17 35.55 -3.81
N ARG A 653 -38.03 35.40 -2.80
CA ARG A 653 -39.44 35.02 -3.00
C ARG A 653 -40.16 36.03 -3.90
N GLN A 654 -40.00 37.33 -3.64
CA GLN A 654 -40.57 38.38 -4.46
C GLN A 654 -40.06 38.31 -5.91
N ALA A 655 -38.75 38.06 -6.10
CA ALA A 655 -38.16 37.89 -7.42
C ALA A 655 -38.71 36.65 -8.16
N ILE A 656 -38.92 35.52 -7.47
CA ILE A 656 -39.53 34.31 -8.03
C ILE A 656 -40.99 34.58 -8.42
N ASP A 657 -41.76 35.26 -7.57
CA ASP A 657 -43.15 35.63 -7.85
C ASP A 657 -43.25 36.56 -9.05
N ASP A 658 -42.33 37.53 -9.18
CA ASP A 658 -42.28 38.44 -10.32
C ASP A 658 -41.83 37.72 -11.60
N ALA A 659 -40.89 36.78 -11.52
CA ALA A 659 -40.53 35.92 -12.65
C ALA A 659 -41.73 35.06 -13.12
N ALA A 660 -42.48 34.46 -12.20
CA ALA A 660 -43.67 33.68 -12.52
C ALA A 660 -44.77 34.54 -13.15
N LYS A 661 -44.97 35.77 -12.66
CA LYS A 661 -45.89 36.76 -13.27
C LYS A 661 -45.44 37.16 -14.67
N LEU A 662 -44.15 37.41 -14.88
CA LEU A 662 -43.62 37.81 -16.17
C LEU A 662 -43.82 36.71 -17.21
N LEU A 663 -43.47 35.47 -16.88
CA LEU A 663 -43.70 34.32 -17.75
C LEU A 663 -45.18 34.19 -18.12
N ARG A 664 -46.10 34.33 -17.15
CA ARG A 664 -47.54 34.32 -17.41
C ARG A 664 -47.98 35.43 -18.37
N LEU A 665 -47.46 36.65 -18.21
CA LEU A 665 -47.74 37.76 -19.12
C LEU A 665 -47.18 37.50 -20.52
N GLN A 666 -45.97 36.94 -20.63
CA GLN A 666 -45.35 36.60 -21.91
C GLN A 666 -46.10 35.50 -22.64
N THR A 667 -46.52 34.42 -21.95
CA THR A 667 -47.36 33.37 -22.53
C THR A 667 -48.70 33.94 -23.01
N GLN A 668 -49.29 34.87 -22.25
CA GLN A 668 -50.50 35.59 -22.68
C GLN A 668 -50.23 36.44 -23.93
N PHE A 669 -49.13 37.19 -23.97
CA PHE A 669 -48.79 38.03 -25.12
C PHE A 669 -48.53 37.20 -26.38
N GLU A 670 -47.83 36.07 -26.28
CA GLU A 670 -47.67 35.16 -27.41
C GLU A 670 -49.00 34.63 -27.92
N THR A 671 -49.90 34.22 -27.02
CA THR A 671 -51.23 33.73 -27.40
C THR A 671 -52.07 34.83 -28.09
N ASP A 672 -52.06 36.04 -27.52
CA ASP A 672 -52.84 37.18 -28.02
C ASP A 672 -52.30 37.77 -29.33
N LEU A 673 -50.98 37.67 -29.58
CA LEU A 673 -50.29 38.32 -30.69
C LEU A 673 -49.97 37.37 -31.85
N ASN A 674 -49.77 36.07 -31.56
CA ASN A 674 -49.60 35.03 -32.59
C ASN A 674 -50.94 34.36 -32.98
N GLY A 675 -52.07 34.89 -32.52
CA GLY A 675 -53.41 34.44 -32.94
C GLY A 675 -53.67 34.63 -34.44
N PRO A 676 -54.58 33.85 -35.07
CA PRO A 676 -54.70 33.76 -36.53
C PRO A 676 -55.49 34.92 -37.18
N ARG A 677 -55.22 36.18 -36.80
CA ARG A 677 -55.84 37.35 -37.43
C ARG A 677 -54.85 38.50 -37.63
N ASP A 678 -54.76 38.86 -38.92
CA ASP A 678 -54.18 40.04 -39.57
C ASP A 678 -52.80 39.82 -40.24
N PRO A 679 -52.68 40.05 -41.57
CA PRO A 679 -51.41 39.94 -42.27
C PRO A 679 -50.47 41.02 -41.75
N ALA A 680 -49.34 40.58 -41.21
CA ALA A 680 -48.34 41.45 -40.63
C ALA A 680 -47.83 42.48 -41.68
N PRO A 681 -47.58 43.75 -41.29
CA PRO A 681 -47.02 44.75 -42.19
C PRO A 681 -45.69 44.29 -42.77
N ALA A 682 -45.45 44.56 -44.05
CA ALA A 682 -44.19 44.24 -44.73
C ALA A 682 -42.98 44.80 -43.95
N GLY A 683 -42.23 43.91 -43.28
CA GLY A 683 -41.11 44.25 -42.40
C GLY A 683 -41.03 43.44 -41.10
N SER A 684 -42.07 42.66 -40.75
CA SER A 684 -42.07 41.77 -39.58
C SER A 684 -41.20 40.51 -39.82
N LEU A 685 -40.14 40.36 -39.04
CA LEU A 685 -39.39 39.08 -38.96
C LEU A 685 -40.30 37.96 -38.42
N PRO A 686 -40.17 36.70 -38.87
CA PRO A 686 -41.00 35.60 -38.40
C PRO A 686 -40.76 35.30 -36.91
N GLY A 687 -41.85 35.17 -36.14
CA GLY A 687 -41.93 34.47 -34.86
C GLY A 687 -40.90 34.84 -33.79
N GLN A 688 -40.98 36.04 -33.22
CA GLN A 688 -40.25 36.34 -31.97
C GLN A 688 -41.07 35.87 -30.77
N SER A 689 -40.54 34.87 -30.06
CA SER A 689 -41.04 34.45 -28.76
C SER A 689 -40.82 35.58 -27.74
N TYR A 690 -41.86 35.87 -26.95
CA TYR A 690 -41.74 36.75 -25.78
C TYR A 690 -41.28 35.98 -24.55
N ILE A 691 -41.51 34.66 -24.53
CA ILE A 691 -41.20 33.82 -23.38
C ILE A 691 -39.69 33.74 -23.18
N GLY A 692 -39.25 33.95 -21.93
CA GLY A 692 -37.85 33.90 -21.53
C GLY A 692 -37.10 35.23 -21.66
N LEU A 693 -37.70 36.25 -22.26
CA LEU A 693 -37.13 37.60 -22.27
C LEU A 693 -37.16 38.22 -20.88
N SER A 694 -36.22 39.13 -20.58
CA SER A 694 -36.32 39.97 -19.40
C SER A 694 -37.50 40.95 -19.50
N ALA A 695 -37.94 41.54 -18.38
CA ALA A 695 -39.01 42.54 -18.40
C ALA A 695 -38.67 43.74 -19.31
N ASN A 696 -37.39 44.14 -19.33
CA ASN A 696 -36.88 45.23 -20.15
C ASN A 696 -36.90 44.89 -21.65
N GLU A 697 -36.45 43.69 -22.02
CA GLU A 697 -36.50 43.20 -23.41
C GLU A 697 -37.94 42.99 -23.88
N THR A 698 -38.82 42.52 -23.00
CA THR A 698 -40.26 42.39 -23.27
C THR A 698 -40.85 43.76 -23.62
N ILE A 699 -40.54 44.79 -22.83
CA ILE A 699 -40.97 46.17 -23.12
C ILE A 699 -40.38 46.68 -24.43
N PHE A 700 -39.09 46.45 -24.66
CA PHE A 700 -38.43 46.84 -25.91
C PHE A 700 -39.14 46.23 -27.12
N GLN A 701 -39.42 44.93 -27.10
CA GLN A 701 -40.09 44.23 -28.19
C GLN A 701 -41.53 44.71 -28.39
N LEU A 702 -42.28 44.90 -27.30
CA LEU A 702 -43.65 45.42 -27.37
C LEU A 702 -43.70 46.84 -27.95
N ILE A 703 -42.77 47.73 -27.56
CA ILE A 703 -42.68 49.09 -28.11
C ILE A 703 -42.27 49.07 -29.58
N ARG A 704 -41.29 48.23 -29.93
CA ARG A 704 -40.81 48.09 -31.31
C ARG A 704 -41.92 47.65 -32.28
N GLN A 705 -42.90 46.89 -31.78
CA GLN A 705 -44.06 46.43 -32.55
C GLN A 705 -45.29 47.34 -32.41
N GLY A 706 -45.19 48.48 -31.71
CA GLY A 706 -46.27 49.45 -31.55
C GLY A 706 -47.31 49.09 -30.47
N HIS A 707 -47.08 48.07 -29.64
CA HIS A 707 -47.97 47.63 -28.58
C HIS A 707 -47.79 48.41 -27.26
N TYR A 708 -47.89 49.74 -27.32
CA TYR A 708 -47.61 50.65 -26.19
C TYR A 708 -48.44 50.40 -24.94
N LYS A 709 -49.72 50.03 -25.07
CA LYS A 709 -50.59 49.73 -23.92
C LYS A 709 -50.12 48.50 -23.14
N ARG A 710 -49.67 47.46 -23.86
CA ARG A 710 -49.12 46.24 -23.25
C ARG A 710 -47.76 46.52 -22.62
N ALA A 711 -46.91 47.32 -23.27
CA ALA A 711 -45.64 47.77 -22.69
C ALA A 711 -45.86 48.56 -21.37
N SER A 712 -46.83 49.49 -21.35
CA SER A 712 -47.18 50.24 -20.14
C SER A 712 -47.69 49.34 -19.00
N LYS A 713 -48.38 48.25 -19.32
CA LYS A 713 -48.82 47.24 -18.33
C LYS A 713 -47.62 46.55 -17.68
N VAL A 714 -46.60 46.17 -18.45
CA VAL A 714 -45.36 45.58 -17.91
C VAL A 714 -44.61 46.60 -17.02
N VAL A 715 -44.53 47.86 -17.45
CA VAL A 715 -43.89 48.94 -16.66
C VAL A 715 -44.57 49.12 -15.30
N SER A 716 -45.91 49.16 -15.27
CA SER A 716 -46.66 49.34 -14.02
C SER A 716 -46.55 48.12 -13.11
N GLU A 717 -46.64 46.91 -13.67
CA GLU A 717 -46.63 45.67 -12.90
C GLU A 717 -45.28 45.46 -12.20
N PHE A 718 -44.17 45.67 -12.92
CA PHE A 718 -42.81 45.46 -12.41
C PHE A 718 -42.15 46.74 -11.85
N LYS A 719 -42.92 47.82 -11.71
CA LYS A 719 -42.47 49.11 -11.13
C LYS A 719 -41.15 49.62 -11.74
N ILE A 720 -41.04 49.54 -13.06
CA ILE A 720 -39.80 49.92 -13.76
C ILE A 720 -39.61 51.43 -13.65
N ASN A 721 -38.41 51.84 -13.21
CA ASN A 721 -38.05 53.24 -13.04
C ASN A 721 -38.23 54.03 -14.35
N ASP A 722 -38.79 55.22 -14.25
CA ASP A 722 -39.07 56.13 -15.36
C ASP A 722 -37.83 56.43 -16.22
N LYS A 723 -36.65 56.55 -15.59
CA LYS A 723 -35.37 56.67 -16.33
C LYS A 723 -35.10 55.45 -17.21
N THR A 724 -35.21 54.25 -16.66
CA THR A 724 -34.97 52.99 -17.36
C THR A 724 -35.99 52.80 -18.49
N TYR A 725 -37.27 53.06 -18.22
CA TYR A 725 -38.31 53.01 -19.23
C TYR A 725 -38.05 53.99 -20.39
N THR A 726 -37.64 55.23 -20.08
CA THR A 726 -37.33 56.24 -21.09
C THR A 726 -36.17 55.80 -22.00
N TYR A 727 -35.11 55.20 -21.44
CA TYR A 727 -34.02 54.62 -22.24
C TYR A 727 -34.49 53.47 -23.13
N ILE A 728 -35.26 52.52 -22.58
CA ILE A 728 -35.79 51.37 -23.34
C ILE A 728 -36.67 51.86 -24.49
N ARG A 729 -37.57 52.81 -24.20
CA ARG A 729 -38.48 53.38 -25.19
C ARG A 729 -37.75 54.14 -26.28
N LEU A 730 -36.74 54.94 -25.95
CA LEU A 730 -35.89 55.62 -26.92
C LEU A 730 -35.24 54.60 -27.87
N ARG A 731 -34.55 53.59 -27.31
CA ARG A 731 -33.86 52.57 -28.11
C ARG A 731 -34.81 51.77 -28.98
N ALA A 732 -35.99 51.41 -28.46
CA ALA A 732 -37.00 50.67 -29.20
C ALA A 732 -37.57 51.49 -30.37
N LEU A 733 -37.87 52.77 -30.17
CA LEU A 733 -38.38 53.66 -31.21
C LEU A 733 -37.32 53.96 -32.29
N VAL A 734 -36.06 54.13 -31.89
CA VAL A 734 -34.93 54.29 -32.82
C VAL A 734 -34.75 53.01 -33.65
N ALA A 735 -34.75 51.84 -33.02
CA ALA A 735 -34.65 50.56 -33.71
C ALA A 735 -35.82 50.30 -34.67
N ALA A 736 -37.04 50.74 -34.32
CA ALA A 736 -38.22 50.68 -35.16
C ALA A 736 -38.27 51.79 -36.23
N ARG A 737 -37.32 52.74 -36.22
CA ARG A 737 -37.30 53.94 -37.06
C ARG A 737 -38.57 54.79 -36.97
N HIS A 738 -39.22 54.81 -35.81
CA HIS A 738 -40.42 55.62 -35.53
C HIS A 738 -40.05 57.08 -35.22
N TRP A 739 -39.50 57.77 -36.22
CA TRP A 739 -38.98 59.13 -36.10
C TRP A 739 -40.02 60.17 -35.69
N ASN A 740 -41.26 60.03 -36.17
CA ASN A 740 -42.36 60.94 -35.85
C ASN A 740 -42.67 60.94 -34.35
N GLU A 741 -42.64 59.77 -33.71
CA GLU A 741 -42.85 59.67 -32.27
C GLU A 741 -41.69 60.27 -31.48
N LEU A 742 -40.45 60.11 -31.95
CA LEU A 742 -39.29 60.75 -31.34
C LEU A 742 -39.36 62.29 -31.46
N GLU A 743 -39.84 62.84 -32.56
CA GLU A 743 -40.08 64.29 -32.67
C GLU A 743 -41.17 64.79 -31.70
N GLU A 744 -42.22 64.00 -31.45
CA GLU A 744 -43.21 64.32 -30.42
C GLU A 744 -42.61 64.36 -29.00
N PHE A 745 -41.66 63.48 -28.69
CA PHE A 745 -40.91 63.53 -27.43
C PHE A 745 -40.18 64.87 -27.24
N ALA A 746 -39.69 65.47 -28.33
CA ALA A 746 -39.03 66.77 -28.27
C ALA A 746 -39.98 67.92 -27.85
N LYS A 747 -41.30 67.73 -27.83
CA LYS A 747 -42.23 68.75 -27.29
C LYS A 747 -42.29 68.80 -25.76
N GLN A 748 -41.84 67.75 -25.07
CA GLN A 748 -41.87 67.71 -23.61
C GLN A 748 -40.78 68.61 -23.00
N LYS A 749 -41.05 69.29 -21.89
CA LYS A 749 -40.08 70.26 -21.31
C LYS A 749 -38.87 69.59 -20.63
N LYS A 750 -39.07 68.44 -20.00
CA LYS A 750 -38.02 67.71 -19.25
C LYS A 750 -38.05 66.23 -19.63
N SER A 751 -36.88 65.60 -19.62
CA SER A 751 -36.69 64.17 -19.82
C SER A 751 -36.00 63.58 -18.58
N PRO A 752 -36.45 62.44 -18.04
CA PRO A 752 -35.82 61.78 -16.89
C PRO A 752 -34.34 61.43 -17.10
N ILE A 753 -33.92 61.23 -18.36
CA ILE A 753 -32.56 60.84 -18.76
C ILE A 753 -31.77 62.01 -19.39
N GLY A 754 -32.37 63.20 -19.42
CA GLY A 754 -31.86 64.32 -20.23
C GLY A 754 -32.16 64.14 -21.71
N TRP A 755 -31.67 65.08 -22.52
CA TRP A 755 -31.89 65.11 -23.98
C TRP A 755 -30.67 64.68 -24.79
N GLU A 756 -29.51 64.62 -24.16
CA GLU A 756 -28.27 64.17 -24.79
C GLU A 756 -28.34 62.70 -25.27
N PRO A 757 -28.88 61.74 -24.48
CA PRO A 757 -29.01 60.37 -24.97
C PRO A 757 -29.89 60.24 -26.22
N PHE A 758 -30.94 61.07 -26.32
CA PHE A 758 -31.80 61.12 -27.51
C PHE A 758 -31.00 61.56 -28.74
N PHE A 759 -30.18 62.60 -28.60
CA PHE A 759 -29.30 63.05 -29.67
C PHE A 759 -28.36 61.93 -30.15
N ASN A 760 -27.61 61.31 -29.22
CA ASN A 760 -26.59 60.32 -29.54
C ASN A 760 -27.18 59.06 -30.20
N GLU A 761 -28.26 58.49 -29.65
CA GLU A 761 -28.89 57.27 -30.18
C GLU A 761 -29.52 57.51 -31.57
N ILE A 762 -30.17 58.66 -31.78
CA ILE A 762 -30.78 59.02 -33.07
C ILE A 762 -29.73 59.32 -34.14
N LEU A 763 -28.65 60.02 -33.75
CA LEU A 763 -27.52 60.28 -34.63
C LEU A 763 -26.81 58.97 -35.04
N GLY A 764 -26.62 58.06 -34.09
CA GLY A 764 -26.05 56.73 -34.34
C GLY A 764 -26.86 55.89 -35.34
N ALA A 765 -28.18 56.09 -35.39
CA ALA A 765 -29.05 55.48 -36.39
C ALA A 765 -29.12 56.25 -37.73
N GLY A 766 -28.34 57.32 -37.89
CA GLY A 766 -28.13 58.06 -39.14
C GLY A 766 -29.12 59.20 -39.40
N ASN A 767 -30.04 59.53 -38.49
CA ASN A 767 -31.03 60.58 -38.71
C ASN A 767 -30.61 61.91 -38.07
N THR A 768 -29.74 62.65 -38.78
CA THR A 768 -29.23 63.97 -38.34
C THR A 768 -30.33 65.01 -38.17
N ARG A 769 -31.40 64.95 -38.99
CA ARG A 769 -32.53 65.88 -38.92
C ARG A 769 -33.22 65.81 -37.56
N VAL A 770 -33.63 64.61 -37.14
CA VAL A 770 -34.34 64.42 -35.87
C VAL A 770 -33.41 64.60 -34.67
N ALA A 771 -32.15 64.14 -34.76
CA ALA A 771 -31.16 64.34 -33.72
C ALA A 771 -30.97 65.84 -33.40
N SER A 772 -30.92 66.68 -34.44
CA SER A 772 -30.72 68.13 -34.30
C SER A 772 -31.80 68.86 -33.48
N VAL A 773 -33.01 68.29 -33.38
CA VAL A 773 -34.12 68.85 -32.60
C VAL A 773 -33.83 68.85 -31.10
N PHE A 774 -33.00 67.92 -30.64
CA PHE A 774 -32.70 67.74 -29.21
C PHE A 774 -31.53 68.60 -28.71
N ILE A 775 -30.65 69.08 -29.59
CA ILE A 775 -29.43 69.84 -29.21
C ILE A 775 -29.75 71.11 -28.39
N PRO A 776 -30.72 71.97 -28.77
CA PRO A 776 -31.07 73.16 -27.96
C PRO A 776 -31.57 72.82 -26.56
N LYS A 777 -32.02 71.58 -26.35
CA LYS A 777 -32.61 71.12 -25.09
C LYS A 777 -31.56 70.55 -24.13
N CYS A 778 -30.32 70.32 -24.60
CA CYS A 778 -29.18 69.90 -23.80
C CYS A 778 -28.58 71.09 -23.03
N SER A 779 -29.39 71.83 -22.28
CA SER A 779 -28.97 73.05 -21.57
C SER A 779 -27.97 72.80 -20.44
N GLY A 780 -27.79 71.55 -20.01
CA GLY A 780 -26.80 71.14 -19.01
C GLY A 780 -25.40 70.89 -19.56
N LEU A 781 -25.21 70.87 -20.89
CA LEU A 781 -23.90 70.71 -21.53
C LEU A 781 -23.23 72.06 -21.77
N SER A 782 -21.90 72.03 -21.86
CA SER A 782 -21.11 73.20 -22.23
C SER A 782 -21.43 73.64 -23.66
N VAL A 783 -21.16 74.92 -23.94
CA VAL A 783 -21.38 75.48 -25.27
C VAL A 783 -20.51 74.75 -26.31
N ALA A 784 -19.27 74.42 -25.96
CA ALA A 784 -18.36 73.68 -26.83
C ALA A 784 -18.92 72.30 -27.22
N GLU A 785 -19.53 71.57 -26.28
CA GLU A 785 -20.15 70.27 -26.55
C GLU A 785 -21.39 70.40 -27.44
N ARG A 786 -22.25 71.41 -27.22
CA ARG A 786 -23.42 71.64 -28.09
C ARG A 786 -23.01 72.04 -29.51
N VAL A 787 -21.93 72.81 -29.64
CA VAL A 787 -21.34 73.16 -30.94
C VAL A 787 -20.83 71.91 -31.65
N ASP A 788 -20.12 71.02 -30.97
CA ASP A 788 -19.68 69.74 -31.52
C ASP A 788 -20.87 68.87 -31.97
N MET A 789 -21.97 68.85 -31.21
CA MET A 789 -23.21 68.17 -31.61
C MET A 789 -23.83 68.74 -32.90
N TRP A 790 -23.85 70.07 -33.07
CA TRP A 790 -24.32 70.72 -34.30
C TRP A 790 -23.41 70.40 -35.50
N VAL A 791 -22.09 70.38 -35.28
CA VAL A 791 -21.09 69.98 -36.29
C VAL A 791 -21.30 68.52 -36.71
N LYS A 792 -21.51 67.60 -35.76
CA LYS A 792 -21.81 66.18 -36.03
C LYS A 792 -23.11 65.96 -36.82
N CYS A 793 -24.09 66.87 -36.72
CA CYS A 793 -25.28 66.87 -37.57
C CYS A 793 -25.06 67.49 -38.97
N GLY A 794 -23.87 68.01 -39.26
CA GLY A 794 -23.57 68.74 -40.51
C GLY A 794 -24.15 70.16 -40.55
N LEU A 795 -24.60 70.71 -39.42
CA LEU A 795 -25.30 71.99 -39.34
C LEU A 795 -24.36 73.11 -38.85
N MET A 796 -23.38 73.47 -39.68
CA MET A 796 -22.29 74.40 -39.35
C MET A 796 -22.75 75.83 -39.01
N VAL A 797 -23.81 76.32 -39.67
CA VAL A 797 -24.37 77.66 -39.38
C VAL A 797 -24.96 77.71 -37.97
N LYS A 798 -25.68 76.67 -37.55
CA LYS A 798 -26.26 76.59 -36.20
C LYS A 798 -25.19 76.40 -35.12
N ALA A 799 -24.12 75.67 -35.42
CA ALA A 799 -22.93 75.61 -34.57
C ALA A 799 -22.34 77.02 -34.36
N GLY A 800 -22.18 77.80 -35.43
CA GLY A 800 -21.71 79.19 -35.35
C GLY A 800 -22.64 80.11 -34.55
N GLU A 801 -23.96 80.00 -34.74
CA GLU A 801 -24.95 80.75 -33.96
C GLU A 801 -24.89 80.43 -32.46
N GLU A 802 -24.66 79.16 -32.09
CA GLU A 802 -24.56 78.71 -30.70
C GLU A 802 -23.30 79.27 -30.03
N ALA A 803 -22.16 79.23 -30.72
CA ALA A 803 -20.89 79.81 -30.26
C ALA A 803 -20.96 81.34 -30.15
N PHE A 804 -21.64 81.99 -31.11
CA PHE A 804 -21.88 83.43 -31.10
C PHE A 804 -22.74 83.89 -29.91
N LYS A 805 -23.82 83.16 -29.60
CA LYS A 805 -24.66 83.43 -28.41
C LYS A 805 -23.88 83.38 -27.10
N ALA A 806 -22.85 82.52 -27.02
CA ALA A 806 -21.99 82.40 -25.85
C ALA A 806 -20.86 83.43 -25.79
N LYS A 807 -20.68 84.25 -26.84
CA LYS A 807 -19.57 85.20 -27.01
C LYS A 807 -18.18 84.55 -27.00
N ASP A 808 -18.09 83.27 -27.35
CA ASP A 808 -16.83 82.52 -27.42
C ASP A 808 -16.20 82.68 -28.81
N ARG A 809 -15.27 83.62 -28.91
CA ARG A 809 -14.62 83.97 -30.18
C ARG A 809 -13.65 82.90 -30.66
N GLU A 810 -12.94 82.22 -29.75
CA GLU A 810 -11.97 81.19 -30.12
C GLU A 810 -12.69 80.00 -30.76
N LEU A 811 -13.79 79.56 -30.15
CA LEU A 811 -14.61 78.48 -30.67
C LEU A 811 -15.25 78.83 -32.04
N LEU A 812 -15.67 80.09 -32.23
CA LEU A 812 -16.21 80.59 -33.51
C LEU A 812 -15.18 80.55 -34.66
N VAL A 813 -13.92 80.88 -34.37
CA VAL A 813 -12.82 80.81 -35.35
C VAL A 813 -12.55 79.34 -35.71
N GLU A 814 -12.60 78.44 -34.73
CA GLU A 814 -12.44 77.00 -34.98
C GLU A 814 -13.56 76.41 -35.86
N ILE A 815 -14.82 76.84 -35.66
CA ILE A 815 -15.96 76.44 -36.51
C ILE A 815 -15.80 77.01 -37.93
N ARG A 816 -15.32 78.26 -38.08
CA ARG A 816 -15.04 78.87 -39.39
C ARG A 816 -14.06 78.02 -40.19
N ASP A 817 -12.97 77.59 -39.55
CA ASP A 817 -11.92 76.79 -40.21
C ASP A 817 -12.41 75.40 -40.60
N LYS A 818 -13.40 74.86 -39.89
CA LYS A 818 -14.07 73.58 -40.20
C LYS A 818 -15.22 73.73 -41.19
N ALA A 819 -15.77 74.92 -41.41
CA ALA A 819 -16.92 75.17 -42.27
C ALA A 819 -16.51 75.36 -43.74
N GLY A 820 -17.26 74.74 -44.67
CA GLY A 820 -17.06 74.91 -46.12
C GLY A 820 -18.20 75.69 -46.77
N GLY A 821 -17.90 76.40 -47.86
CA GLY A 821 -18.89 77.06 -48.72
C GLY A 821 -19.66 78.19 -48.06
N SER A 822 -20.97 78.30 -48.33
CA SER A 822 -21.84 79.38 -47.81
C SER A 822 -21.94 79.43 -46.29
N ALA A 823 -21.71 78.31 -45.60
CA ALA A 823 -21.68 78.28 -44.14
C ALA A 823 -20.46 79.00 -43.55
N ALA A 824 -19.30 78.95 -44.23
CA ALA A 824 -18.09 79.64 -43.79
C ALA A 824 -18.27 81.17 -43.81
N VAL A 825 -18.92 81.69 -44.85
CA VAL A 825 -19.23 83.12 -45.02
C VAL A 825 -20.15 83.61 -43.89
N GLU A 826 -21.16 82.82 -43.54
CA GLU A 826 -22.11 83.17 -42.49
C GLU A 826 -21.49 83.10 -41.08
N VAL A 827 -20.62 82.11 -40.83
CA VAL A 827 -19.87 82.01 -39.57
C VAL A 827 -18.82 83.14 -39.46
N GLU A 828 -18.18 83.53 -40.56
CA GLU A 828 -17.24 84.66 -40.61
C GLU A 828 -17.92 86.00 -40.31
N ARG A 829 -19.16 86.18 -40.80
CA ARG A 829 -20.01 87.31 -40.42
C ARG A 829 -20.24 87.37 -38.90
N LEU A 830 -20.49 86.22 -38.26
CA LEU A 830 -20.70 86.12 -36.82
C LEU A 830 -19.40 86.39 -36.02
N VAL A 831 -18.23 85.97 -36.51
CA VAL A 831 -16.92 86.28 -35.91
C VAL A 831 -16.65 87.79 -35.88
N GLY A 832 -16.97 88.50 -36.98
CA GLY A 832 -16.77 89.94 -37.10
C GLY A 832 -17.62 90.78 -36.14
N MET A 833 -18.69 90.22 -35.60
CA MET A 833 -19.62 90.89 -34.68
C MET A 833 -19.16 90.83 -33.19
N LEU A 834 -18.11 90.09 -32.85
CA LEU A 834 -17.54 90.04 -31.48
C LEU A 834 -16.25 90.89 -31.36
N PRO A 835 -16.08 91.69 -30.30
CA PRO A 835 -14.87 92.51 -30.10
C PRO A 835 -13.62 91.65 -29.82
N GLN A 836 -12.43 92.11 -30.23
CA GLN A 836 -11.15 91.46 -29.92
C GLN A 836 -10.82 91.67 -28.44
N GLY A 837 -10.72 90.60 -27.65
CA GLY A 837 -10.23 90.66 -26.28
C GLY A 837 -8.78 91.17 -26.26
N LYS A 838 -8.49 92.18 -25.44
CA LYS A 838 -7.12 92.68 -25.20
C LYS A 838 -6.35 91.58 -24.45
N ARG A 839 -5.14 91.27 -24.94
CA ARG A 839 -4.16 90.37 -24.33
C ARG A 839 -3.90 90.68 -22.85
#